data_AF-A0A5C3P1L8-F1
#
_entry.id   AF-A0A5C3P1L8-F1
#
_cell.length_a   1.000
_cell.length_b   1.000
_cell.length_c   1.000
_cell.angle_alpha   90.00
_cell.angle_beta   90.00
_cell.angle_gamma   90.00
#
_symmetry.space_group_name_H-M   'P 1'
#
loop_
_entity.id
_entity.type
_entity.pdbx_description
1 polymer ?
#
loop_
_entity_poly.entity_id
_entity_poly.type
_entity_poly.pdbx_seq_one_letter_code
_entity_poly.pdbx_strand_id
1 'polypeptide(L)'
;MLPFLKNQVESTRPDGYWLEAFPFHVEDTCAPNLVGHGLGTSTEMSKIEMFINPRRDDNKTTSVGHRDWPKTVIAELWFPVASSHADITGNKFNDLVVTDGYGPSLHDIWPGGGGVHWYENTGDPTKSNWVGRYIGRSPGMHRIRTGHFTTKDKVQVFAAPIVVKSDDFTTPAPMIVWTAPDDPRAADQHEGQGWEESVAFPDTFRLVHEITVVPGANDGLDQVLLAGREGVSVLWYDVKTEKWTYQNIGTGLPSQPGNPFWGSGSVDVARVHGDSAGYVASCEAFHGNHVSVYVKNKNAPHNQLRDVKWTRHVLEDFGPLSEAHTGSIHYVTCADVDNDGVEEILVALMGSDPPSWKRTGVWCYKPVDLHAGKFTKFKLSDDSAGRIAVMDLLCRGGKKLDFATISYSVPGYFESPNPAVNAYISLSITAQKLDAEVVFKVPRPTATHFADEVSFLDVAGRRMSLAVVPPNVKYAIEFGAGVKVIAGRLIWTDNHGKQQERTVAADPFSQVSTIVHSKDGHIRTRAEGALFVIFRKSNTSGKPPYSDMKQLVAHSIFPNHFPEDVRQLDFPWIKVEDRPWANGRFKNLEFYNLTGFHVRYNDDSDEHVCHIQGWTAGVGVSAGFHNHTDQSFCELHACIVNGTGHGGMAWATVSDDQFDPEHPDKDKYETLIVPDMAEHGPLWRTDRDGLAKLRKNDTIDYPWHAWIAGDGDPADQRFDVWFVFELPPLVARAKFAEEAQKFASGTYRIRHISSNYTLSVEGGDSTDNTPLLLDDANQKWDVSELAGTHFHILTNGTSGSAATVAWPLEDGQEVVGSRTPARLDVTSSWALKPVSHDAYEIRLIDTDLVLSVADADARGKRRVIVAKTSDSDGQRWVFEK
;
A
#
# COMPACT_ATOMS: atom_id res chain seq x y z
N MET A 1 4.01 1.91 4.94
CA MET A 1 3.74 0.47 4.73
C MET A 1 2.24 0.25 4.77
N LEU A 2 1.71 -0.62 3.91
CA LEU A 2 0.28 -0.84 3.77
C LEU A 2 -0.29 -1.74 4.89
N PRO A 3 -1.55 -1.51 5.31
CA PRO A 3 -2.23 -2.45 6.19
C PRO A 3 -2.58 -3.75 5.47
N PHE A 4 -2.57 -4.84 6.22
CA PHE A 4 -3.00 -6.16 5.74
C PHE A 4 -4.29 -6.60 6.43
N LEU A 5 -5.27 -7.00 5.63
CA LEU A 5 -6.51 -7.60 6.13
C LEU A 5 -6.34 -9.11 6.25
N LYS A 6 -6.47 -9.63 7.48
CA LYS A 6 -6.51 -11.07 7.73
C LYS A 6 -7.80 -11.68 7.16
N ASN A 7 -7.63 -12.72 6.36
CA ASN A 7 -8.67 -13.58 5.83
C ASN A 7 -8.35 -15.02 6.26
N GLN A 8 -9.24 -15.63 7.02
CA GLN A 8 -9.06 -17.02 7.46
C GLN A 8 -9.35 -17.96 6.27
N VAL A 9 -8.33 -18.67 5.81
CA VAL A 9 -8.43 -19.66 4.72
C VAL A 9 -8.99 -20.95 5.28
N GLU A 10 -8.47 -21.38 6.43
CA GLU A 10 -8.98 -22.51 7.20
C GLU A 10 -8.77 -22.25 8.69
N SER A 11 -9.83 -22.39 9.48
CA SER A 11 -9.86 -21.94 10.87
C SER A 11 -9.22 -22.90 11.87
N THR A 12 -9.19 -24.19 11.56
CA THR A 12 -8.76 -25.24 12.48
C THR A 12 -8.17 -26.40 11.69
N ARG A 13 -6.99 -26.84 12.11
CA ARG A 13 -6.29 -28.01 11.59
C ARG A 13 -5.77 -28.88 12.75
N PRO A 14 -5.60 -30.20 12.52
CA PRO A 14 -4.93 -31.06 13.49
C PRO A 14 -3.45 -30.70 13.65
N ASP A 15 -2.81 -30.20 12.60
CA ASP A 15 -1.39 -29.87 12.54
C ASP A 15 -1.09 -28.80 11.44
N GLY A 16 0.17 -28.39 11.29
CA GLY A 16 0.58 -27.45 10.24
C GLY A 16 2.10 -27.31 10.09
N TYR A 17 2.58 -27.26 8.84
CA TYR A 17 4.02 -27.21 8.55
C TYR A 17 4.36 -26.49 7.24
N TRP A 18 3.73 -26.91 6.13
CA TRP A 18 4.03 -26.40 4.79
C TRP A 18 2.89 -25.58 4.21
N LEU A 19 3.25 -24.53 3.47
CA LEU A 19 2.34 -23.73 2.68
C LEU A 19 3.08 -23.20 1.45
N GLU A 20 2.44 -23.31 0.29
CA GLU A 20 2.99 -22.87 -1.00
C GLU A 20 1.92 -22.09 -1.78
N ALA A 21 2.33 -21.00 -2.44
CA ALA A 21 1.51 -20.38 -3.47
C ALA A 21 1.54 -21.26 -4.72
N PHE A 22 0.37 -21.70 -5.19
CA PHE A 22 0.25 -22.68 -6.26
C PHE A 22 -0.58 -22.11 -7.41
N PRO A 23 0.08 -21.50 -8.42
CA PRO A 23 -0.56 -21.17 -9.68
C PRO A 23 -1.01 -22.45 -10.35
N PHE A 24 -2.32 -22.62 -10.56
CA PHE A 24 -2.85 -23.86 -11.15
C PHE A 24 -2.37 -24.08 -12.59
N HIS A 25 -2.11 -22.99 -13.31
CA HIS A 25 -1.61 -22.97 -14.69
C HIS A 25 -0.34 -22.11 -14.76
N VAL A 26 0.66 -22.51 -15.54
CA VAL A 26 2.00 -21.87 -15.53
C VAL A 26 2.00 -20.44 -16.06
N GLU A 27 1.12 -20.14 -17.01
CA GLU A 27 1.04 -18.81 -17.64
C GLU A 27 0.08 -17.86 -16.89
N ASP A 28 -0.66 -18.38 -15.90
CA ASP A 28 -1.65 -17.63 -15.12
C ASP A 28 -1.26 -17.64 -13.64
N THR A 29 -0.43 -16.66 -13.26
CA THR A 29 0.04 -16.44 -11.88
C THR A 29 -0.93 -15.57 -11.06
N CYS A 30 -2.08 -15.26 -11.63
CA CYS A 30 -3.11 -14.41 -11.06
C CYS A 30 -3.91 -15.19 -10.00
N ALA A 31 -4.11 -14.61 -8.82
CA ALA A 31 -4.94 -15.19 -7.75
C ALA A 31 -4.67 -16.70 -7.56
N PRO A 32 -3.42 -17.12 -7.29
CA PRO A 32 -3.07 -18.52 -7.21
C PRO A 32 -3.83 -19.20 -6.06
N ASN A 33 -3.95 -20.52 -6.16
CA ASN A 33 -4.40 -21.36 -5.06
C ASN A 33 -3.30 -21.43 -3.99
N LEU A 34 -3.63 -22.01 -2.85
CA LEU A 34 -2.65 -22.39 -1.83
C LEU A 34 -2.59 -23.91 -1.73
N VAL A 35 -1.41 -24.49 -1.53
CA VAL A 35 -1.27 -25.89 -1.13
C VAL A 35 -0.64 -25.93 0.25
N GLY A 36 -1.27 -26.61 1.21
CA GLY A 36 -0.80 -26.68 2.59
C GLY A 36 -1.05 -28.02 3.25
N HIS A 37 -0.20 -28.37 4.21
CA HIS A 37 -0.29 -29.61 4.99
C HIS A 37 0.55 -29.54 6.27
N GLY A 38 0.30 -30.43 7.21
CA GLY A 38 1.24 -30.76 8.30
C GLY A 38 1.97 -32.08 8.03
N LEU A 39 2.58 -32.67 9.06
CA LEU A 39 3.32 -33.94 8.94
C LEU A 39 2.41 -35.16 9.15
N GLY A 40 1.22 -34.99 9.73
CA GLY A 40 0.44 -36.10 10.25
C GLY A 40 1.09 -36.70 11.50
N THR A 41 0.71 -37.94 11.81
CA THR A 41 1.20 -38.67 12.98
C THR A 41 1.53 -40.11 12.62
N SER A 42 2.00 -40.92 13.58
CA SER A 42 2.19 -42.36 13.36
C SER A 42 0.88 -43.13 13.20
N THR A 43 -0.26 -42.51 13.49
CA THR A 43 -1.59 -43.14 13.41
C THR A 43 -2.49 -42.53 12.33
N GLU A 44 -2.16 -41.36 11.79
CA GLU A 44 -2.96 -40.63 10.81
C GLU A 44 -2.07 -40.02 9.72
N MET A 45 -2.38 -40.32 8.46
CA MET A 45 -1.73 -39.71 7.31
C MET A 45 -2.10 -38.22 7.22
N SER A 46 -1.14 -37.41 6.76
CA SER A 46 -1.39 -36.00 6.46
C SER A 46 -2.10 -35.85 5.13
N LYS A 47 -3.08 -34.94 5.08
CA LYS A 47 -3.76 -34.56 3.85
C LYS A 47 -3.01 -33.42 3.18
N ILE A 48 -2.60 -33.64 1.93
CA ILE A 48 -2.07 -32.60 1.06
C ILE A 48 -3.26 -31.85 0.47
N GLU A 49 -3.56 -30.67 0.99
CA GLU A 49 -4.78 -29.92 0.66
C GLU A 49 -4.46 -28.73 -0.24
N MET A 50 -5.21 -28.61 -1.33
CA MET A 50 -5.27 -27.41 -2.17
C MET A 50 -6.48 -26.57 -1.78
N PHE A 51 -6.24 -25.35 -1.34
CA PHE A 51 -7.24 -24.32 -1.09
C PHE A 51 -7.44 -23.50 -2.35
N ILE A 52 -8.63 -23.60 -2.94
CA ILE A 52 -8.99 -22.93 -4.18
C ILE A 52 -9.28 -21.47 -3.88
N ASN A 53 -8.59 -20.56 -4.57
CA ASN A 53 -8.78 -19.13 -4.36
C ASN A 53 -10.16 -18.70 -4.88
N PRO A 54 -11.08 -18.26 -4.00
CA PRO A 54 -12.45 -17.93 -4.41
C PRO A 54 -12.54 -16.69 -5.32
N ARG A 55 -11.45 -15.91 -5.43
CA ARG A 55 -11.41 -14.63 -6.14
C ARG A 55 -10.99 -14.75 -7.60
N ARG A 56 -10.62 -15.95 -8.06
CA ARG A 56 -10.25 -16.21 -9.47
C ARG A 56 -11.41 -16.01 -10.44
N ASP A 57 -12.65 -16.25 -9.99
CA ASP A 57 -13.87 -16.18 -10.81
C ASP A 57 -14.58 -14.81 -10.79
N ASP A 58 -13.98 -13.78 -10.19
CA ASP A 58 -14.62 -12.46 -9.94
C ASP A 58 -15.00 -11.67 -11.21
N ASN A 59 -14.66 -12.16 -12.42
CA ASN A 59 -15.23 -11.70 -13.69
C ASN A 59 -16.74 -12.03 -13.85
N LYS A 60 -17.34 -12.77 -12.92
CA LYS A 60 -18.79 -13.02 -12.84
C LYS A 60 -19.32 -12.48 -11.52
N THR A 61 -19.78 -11.23 -11.55
CA THR A 61 -20.88 -10.62 -10.74
C THR A 61 -21.61 -11.57 -9.78
N THR A 62 -20.95 -12.04 -8.72
CA THR A 62 -21.59 -12.83 -7.66
C THR A 62 -21.06 -12.39 -6.31
N SER A 63 -21.96 -11.79 -5.55
CA SER A 63 -21.91 -11.50 -4.13
C SER A 63 -21.46 -12.70 -3.32
N VAL A 64 -20.29 -12.68 -2.67
CA VAL A 64 -20.04 -13.46 -1.44
C VAL A 64 -18.83 -12.84 -0.73
N GLY A 65 -19.00 -12.42 0.54
CA GLY A 65 -17.88 -12.37 1.46
C GLY A 65 -17.86 -13.63 2.29
N HIS A 66 -16.70 -14.00 2.79
CA HIS A 66 -16.48 -15.34 3.34
C HIS A 66 -17.02 -16.44 2.41
N ARG A 67 -16.55 -16.52 1.15
CA ARG A 67 -16.47 -17.88 0.59
C ARG A 67 -15.36 -18.54 1.37
N ASP A 68 -15.72 -19.54 2.16
CA ASP A 68 -14.77 -20.56 2.59
C ASP A 68 -13.94 -20.94 1.37
N TRP A 69 -12.62 -20.97 1.53
CA TRP A 69 -11.74 -21.43 0.47
C TRP A 69 -12.09 -22.90 0.20
N PRO A 70 -12.70 -23.24 -0.94
CA PRO A 70 -13.05 -24.63 -1.21
C PRO A 70 -11.76 -25.43 -1.22
N LYS A 71 -11.75 -26.57 -0.54
CA LYS A 71 -10.54 -27.37 -0.41
C LYS A 71 -10.68 -28.73 -1.10
N THR A 72 -9.60 -29.13 -1.75
CA THR A 72 -9.48 -30.40 -2.45
C THR A 72 -8.28 -31.16 -1.89
N VAL A 73 -8.46 -32.42 -1.52
CA VAL A 73 -7.34 -33.28 -1.10
C VAL A 73 -6.64 -33.84 -2.34
N ILE A 74 -5.38 -33.48 -2.54
CA ILE A 74 -4.54 -33.98 -3.65
C ILE A 74 -4.08 -35.40 -3.35
N ALA A 75 -3.60 -35.65 -2.13
CA ALA A 75 -3.07 -36.93 -1.68
C ALA A 75 -3.12 -37.06 -0.14
N GLU A 76 -3.01 -38.29 0.36
CA GLU A 76 -2.83 -38.60 1.78
C GLU A 76 -1.51 -39.35 1.95
N LEU A 77 -0.60 -38.80 2.76
CA LEU A 77 0.79 -39.26 2.84
C LEU A 77 1.26 -39.39 4.29
N TRP A 78 2.14 -40.35 4.55
CA TRP A 78 2.81 -40.47 5.85
C TRP A 78 3.95 -39.48 5.92
N PHE A 79 3.94 -38.59 6.93
CA PHE A 79 5.06 -37.68 7.20
C PHE A 79 5.55 -36.90 5.98
N PRO A 80 4.66 -36.20 5.24
CA PRO A 80 5.11 -35.29 4.19
C PRO A 80 5.79 -34.06 4.80
N VAL A 81 6.83 -33.56 4.11
CA VAL A 81 7.66 -32.45 4.61
C VAL A 81 7.64 -31.28 3.64
N ALA A 82 8.34 -31.38 2.52
CA ALA A 82 8.46 -30.31 1.55
C ALA A 82 7.62 -30.55 0.30
N SER A 83 7.11 -29.45 -0.25
CA SER A 83 6.41 -29.43 -1.53
C SER A 83 7.02 -28.40 -2.47
N SER A 84 6.90 -28.64 -3.78
CA SER A 84 7.27 -27.71 -4.86
C SER A 84 6.36 -27.99 -6.07
N HIS A 85 6.48 -27.24 -7.16
CA HIS A 85 5.62 -27.41 -8.33
C HIS A 85 6.31 -27.05 -9.63
N ALA A 86 5.91 -27.69 -10.73
CA ALA A 86 6.37 -27.38 -12.09
C ALA A 86 5.43 -28.02 -13.12
N ASP A 87 5.45 -27.55 -14.36
CA ASP A 87 4.83 -28.24 -15.49
C ASP A 87 5.71 -29.42 -15.94
N ILE A 88 5.57 -30.55 -15.25
CA ILE A 88 6.34 -31.77 -15.52
C ILE A 88 5.90 -32.37 -16.85
N THR A 89 4.63 -32.25 -17.17
CA THR A 89 4.03 -32.92 -18.33
C THR A 89 4.05 -32.12 -19.63
N GLY A 90 4.50 -30.86 -19.58
CA GLY A 90 4.52 -29.94 -20.72
C GLY A 90 3.13 -29.47 -21.17
N ASN A 91 2.10 -29.64 -20.33
CA ASN A 91 0.71 -29.35 -20.66
C ASN A 91 0.21 -27.99 -20.13
N LYS A 92 1.13 -27.17 -19.59
CA LYS A 92 0.88 -25.84 -19.01
C LYS A 92 0.16 -25.82 -17.66
N PHE A 93 -0.08 -26.97 -17.05
CA PHE A 93 -0.58 -27.05 -15.68
C PHE A 93 0.55 -27.39 -14.72
N ASN A 94 0.61 -26.69 -13.59
CA ASN A 94 1.60 -27.02 -12.58
C ASN A 94 1.20 -28.34 -11.91
N ASP A 95 2.09 -29.31 -11.95
CA ASP A 95 2.05 -30.55 -11.17
C ASP A 95 2.68 -30.31 -9.79
N LEU A 96 2.22 -31.03 -8.77
CA LEU A 96 2.75 -30.90 -7.41
C LEU A 96 3.84 -31.96 -7.16
N VAL A 97 4.99 -31.56 -6.62
CA VAL A 97 6.04 -32.46 -6.14
C VAL A 97 6.06 -32.43 -4.62
N VAL A 98 6.02 -33.60 -3.97
CA VAL A 98 5.96 -33.72 -2.51
C VAL A 98 6.96 -34.77 -2.03
N THR A 99 7.62 -34.51 -0.91
CA THR A 99 8.44 -35.49 -0.18
C THR A 99 7.63 -36.13 0.94
N ASP A 100 7.76 -37.43 1.15
CA ASP A 100 7.04 -38.17 2.20
C ASP A 100 7.86 -39.31 2.82
N GLY A 101 7.25 -40.04 3.75
CA GLY A 101 7.88 -41.14 4.48
C GLY A 101 9.10 -40.68 5.27
N TYR A 102 9.16 -39.42 5.71
CA TYR A 102 10.31 -38.87 6.45
C TYR A 102 10.52 -39.58 7.80
N GLY A 103 9.41 -39.84 8.49
CA GLY A 103 9.35 -40.26 9.89
C GLY A 103 8.86 -39.11 10.80
N PRO A 104 8.60 -39.35 12.09
CA PRO A 104 8.02 -38.34 12.98
C PRO A 104 8.96 -37.17 13.31
N SER A 105 10.27 -37.40 13.33
CA SER A 105 11.24 -36.39 13.78
C SER A 105 12.67 -36.71 13.32
N LEU A 106 13.60 -35.78 13.57
CA LEU A 106 15.05 -36.01 13.39
C LEU A 106 15.60 -37.17 14.24
N HIS A 107 14.89 -37.57 15.28
CA HIS A 107 15.23 -38.68 16.18
C HIS A 107 14.59 -40.02 15.73
N ASP A 108 13.72 -39.99 14.73
CA ASP A 108 13.01 -41.16 14.21
C ASP A 108 12.85 -41.06 12.70
N ILE A 109 13.99 -41.17 12.00
CA ILE A 109 14.06 -41.16 10.54
C ILE A 109 13.79 -42.57 10.02
N TRP A 110 12.86 -42.68 9.07
CA TRP A 110 12.54 -43.96 8.45
C TRP A 110 13.64 -44.40 7.47
N PRO A 111 14.37 -45.50 7.71
CA PRO A 111 15.51 -45.88 6.87
C PRO A 111 15.15 -46.26 5.43
N GLY A 112 13.92 -46.71 5.20
CA GLY A 112 13.39 -47.01 3.86
C GLY A 112 12.55 -45.87 3.26
N GLY A 113 12.40 -44.77 3.99
CA GLY A 113 11.54 -43.64 3.67
C GLY A 113 12.23 -42.54 2.87
N GLY A 114 11.75 -41.30 3.05
CA GLY A 114 12.23 -40.12 2.32
C GLY A 114 11.93 -40.20 0.82
N GLY A 115 10.72 -40.62 0.48
CA GLY A 115 10.22 -40.69 -0.89
C GLY A 115 10.00 -39.30 -1.49
N VAL A 116 10.14 -39.20 -2.80
CA VAL A 116 9.79 -38.01 -3.58
C VAL A 116 8.86 -38.45 -4.69
N HIS A 117 7.71 -37.79 -4.78
CA HIS A 117 6.64 -38.12 -5.70
C HIS A 117 6.15 -36.86 -6.41
N TRP A 118 5.68 -37.00 -7.65
CA TRP A 118 4.91 -35.95 -8.31
C TRP A 118 3.47 -36.38 -8.55
N TYR A 119 2.55 -35.43 -8.45
CA TYR A 119 1.11 -35.60 -8.55
C TYR A 119 0.62 -34.84 -9.77
N GLU A 120 0.06 -35.59 -10.72
CA GLU A 120 -0.37 -35.05 -12.00
C GLU A 120 -1.61 -34.16 -11.85
N ASN A 121 -1.48 -32.92 -12.32
CA ASN A 121 -2.59 -31.98 -12.34
C ASN A 121 -3.65 -32.43 -13.35
N THR A 122 -4.89 -32.53 -12.87
CA THR A 122 -6.03 -33.03 -13.65
C THR A 122 -6.61 -32.01 -14.65
N GLY A 123 -6.17 -30.75 -14.59
CA GLY A 123 -6.77 -29.64 -15.33
C GLY A 123 -8.07 -29.10 -14.72
N ASP A 124 -8.59 -29.74 -13.66
CA ASP A 124 -9.76 -29.30 -12.89
C ASP A 124 -9.41 -29.18 -11.39
N PRO A 125 -9.40 -27.96 -10.80
CA PRO A 125 -8.99 -27.76 -9.42
C PRO A 125 -9.93 -28.41 -8.38
N THR A 126 -11.11 -28.86 -8.80
CA THR A 126 -12.10 -29.50 -7.91
C THR A 126 -11.90 -31.02 -7.77
N LYS A 127 -11.00 -31.62 -8.56
CA LYS A 127 -10.74 -33.07 -8.53
C LYS A 127 -9.71 -33.44 -7.46
N SER A 128 -10.10 -34.33 -6.57
CA SER A 128 -9.24 -34.92 -5.55
C SER A 128 -8.44 -36.12 -6.08
N ASN A 129 -7.48 -36.59 -5.28
CA ASN A 129 -6.71 -37.82 -5.48
C ASN A 129 -5.99 -37.85 -6.83
N TRP A 130 -5.05 -36.91 -6.99
CA TRP A 130 -4.23 -36.81 -8.19
C TRP A 130 -3.35 -38.04 -8.35
N VAL A 131 -3.00 -38.37 -9.59
CA VAL A 131 -2.17 -39.56 -9.88
C VAL A 131 -0.74 -39.28 -9.44
N GLY A 132 -0.35 -39.89 -8.32
CA GLY A 132 1.02 -39.85 -7.78
C GLY A 132 1.95 -40.81 -8.53
N ARG A 133 3.16 -40.35 -8.85
CA ARG A 133 4.23 -41.14 -9.46
C ARG A 133 5.55 -40.91 -8.75
N TYR A 134 6.34 -41.97 -8.63
CA TYR A 134 7.59 -41.97 -7.89
C TYR A 134 8.72 -41.30 -8.67
N ILE A 135 9.49 -40.43 -8.02
CA ILE A 135 10.70 -39.81 -8.57
C ILE A 135 11.94 -40.51 -8.03
N GLY A 136 12.08 -40.62 -6.71
CA GLY A 136 13.31 -41.09 -6.08
C GLY A 136 13.16 -41.17 -4.56
N ARG A 137 14.22 -41.59 -3.85
CA ARG A 137 14.23 -41.62 -2.38
C ARG A 137 15.59 -41.34 -1.80
N SER A 138 15.62 -40.73 -0.62
CA SER A 138 16.81 -40.68 0.23
C SER A 138 16.38 -40.49 1.69
N PRO A 139 16.86 -41.32 2.64
CA PRO A 139 16.46 -41.22 4.05
C PRO A 139 16.65 -39.81 4.60
N GLY A 140 15.64 -39.33 5.34
CA GLY A 140 15.64 -37.98 5.92
C GLY A 140 15.44 -36.85 4.92
N MET A 141 14.92 -37.15 3.72
CA MET A 141 14.51 -36.14 2.72
C MET A 141 13.64 -35.05 3.35
N HIS A 142 14.04 -33.78 3.19
CA HIS A 142 13.48 -32.69 4.01
C HIS A 142 13.19 -31.40 3.23
N ARG A 143 13.95 -31.08 2.17
CA ARG A 143 13.68 -29.93 1.29
C ARG A 143 13.83 -30.30 -0.17
N ILE A 144 12.94 -29.76 -1.00
CA ILE A 144 12.99 -29.87 -2.46
C ILE A 144 12.66 -28.54 -3.13
N ARG A 145 13.21 -28.35 -4.33
CA ARG A 145 12.79 -27.34 -5.30
C ARG A 145 12.87 -27.88 -6.71
N THR A 146 11.88 -27.52 -7.52
CA THR A 146 11.88 -27.75 -8.97
C THR A 146 12.64 -26.63 -9.70
N GLY A 147 13.20 -26.94 -10.87
CA GLY A 147 13.91 -25.96 -11.70
C GLY A 147 14.68 -26.58 -12.86
N HIS A 148 15.64 -25.82 -13.38
CA HIS A 148 16.51 -26.15 -14.50
C HIS A 148 17.97 -25.94 -14.10
N PHE A 149 18.57 -26.97 -13.51
CA PHE A 149 19.87 -26.87 -12.82
C PHE A 149 21.06 -27.24 -13.70
N THR A 150 20.93 -28.31 -14.50
CA THR A 150 21.98 -28.80 -15.41
C THR A 150 21.50 -28.83 -16.87
N THR A 151 20.20 -28.73 -17.11
CA THR A 151 19.58 -28.63 -18.45
C THR A 151 18.40 -27.66 -18.43
N LYS A 152 18.07 -27.10 -19.59
CA LYS A 152 16.93 -26.18 -19.80
C LYS A 152 15.69 -26.87 -20.37
N ASP A 153 15.86 -28.05 -20.95
CA ASP A 153 14.83 -28.70 -21.75
C ASP A 153 13.91 -29.61 -20.92
N LYS A 154 14.34 -29.96 -19.70
CA LYS A 154 13.62 -30.86 -18.80
C LYS A 154 13.51 -30.26 -17.41
N VAL A 155 12.38 -30.51 -16.75
CA VAL A 155 12.19 -30.21 -15.34
C VAL A 155 13.12 -31.10 -14.51
N GLN A 156 13.73 -30.51 -13.50
CA GLN A 156 14.57 -31.21 -12.53
C GLN A 156 14.10 -30.92 -11.11
N VAL A 157 14.37 -31.85 -10.19
CA VAL A 157 14.12 -31.69 -8.75
C VAL A 157 15.46 -31.70 -8.02
N PHE A 158 15.82 -30.58 -7.40
CA PHE A 158 16.94 -30.49 -6.47
C PHE A 158 16.44 -30.80 -5.06
N ALA A 159 17.09 -31.74 -4.39
CA ALA A 159 16.60 -32.35 -3.17
C ALA A 159 17.70 -32.48 -2.12
N ALA A 160 17.33 -32.18 -0.87
CA ALA A 160 18.25 -32.20 0.27
C ALA A 160 17.60 -32.91 1.48
N PRO A 161 18.16 -34.04 1.90
CA PRO A 161 17.94 -34.58 3.23
C PRO A 161 18.57 -33.69 4.30
N ILE A 162 17.94 -33.61 5.47
CA ILE A 162 18.48 -32.85 6.61
C ILE A 162 19.49 -33.67 7.42
N VAL A 163 19.19 -34.96 7.61
CA VAL A 163 20.03 -35.98 8.26
C VAL A 163 19.89 -37.29 7.49
N VAL A 164 20.84 -38.21 7.64
CA VAL A 164 20.81 -39.51 6.91
C VAL A 164 20.23 -40.67 7.72
N LYS A 165 20.07 -40.48 9.04
CA LYS A 165 19.46 -41.44 9.98
C LYS A 165 19.12 -40.73 11.31
N SER A 166 18.34 -41.40 12.15
CA SER A 166 17.98 -40.92 13.50
C SER A 166 19.22 -40.52 14.31
N ASP A 167 19.12 -39.37 15.01
CA ASP A 167 20.13 -38.86 15.94
C ASP A 167 21.51 -38.56 15.31
N ASP A 168 21.62 -38.53 13.98
CA ASP A 168 22.88 -38.23 13.30
C ASP A 168 22.90 -36.80 12.77
N PHE A 169 23.33 -35.88 13.63
CA PHE A 169 23.48 -34.46 13.29
C PHE A 169 24.83 -34.11 12.68
N THR A 170 25.67 -35.11 12.38
CA THR A 170 27.09 -34.90 12.03
C THR A 170 27.47 -35.40 10.64
N THR A 171 26.82 -36.46 10.17
CA THR A 171 27.04 -36.99 8.83
C THR A 171 26.40 -36.07 7.79
N PRO A 172 27.18 -35.62 6.78
CA PRO A 172 26.62 -34.89 5.65
C PRO A 172 25.56 -35.70 4.90
N ALA A 173 24.58 -34.99 4.34
CA ALA A 173 23.57 -35.58 3.47
C ALA A 173 23.88 -35.30 1.99
N PRO A 174 23.48 -36.20 1.07
CA PRO A 174 23.68 -35.99 -0.36
C PRO A 174 22.75 -34.91 -0.90
N MET A 175 23.29 -33.97 -1.69
CA MET A 175 22.50 -33.06 -2.52
C MET A 175 22.20 -33.74 -3.85
N ILE A 176 20.92 -34.02 -4.11
CA ILE A 176 20.49 -34.89 -5.20
C ILE A 176 19.75 -34.06 -6.25
N VAL A 177 19.95 -34.39 -7.52
CA VAL A 177 19.22 -33.82 -8.66
C VAL A 177 18.61 -34.95 -9.47
N TRP A 178 17.29 -35.03 -9.49
CA TRP A 178 16.53 -35.93 -10.37
C TRP A 178 16.06 -35.21 -11.62
N THR A 179 16.21 -35.83 -12.79
CA THR A 179 15.81 -35.25 -14.07
C THR A 179 14.62 -36.00 -14.65
N ALA A 180 13.58 -35.26 -15.07
CA ALA A 180 12.40 -35.86 -15.67
C ALA A 180 12.77 -36.69 -16.91
N PRO A 181 12.17 -37.86 -17.13
CA PRO A 181 12.30 -38.58 -18.38
C PRO A 181 11.56 -37.86 -19.52
N ASP A 182 11.75 -38.30 -20.77
CA ASP A 182 11.04 -37.71 -21.92
C ASP A 182 9.51 -37.90 -21.83
N ASP A 183 9.08 -39.04 -21.29
CA ASP A 183 7.68 -39.29 -20.95
C ASP A 183 7.56 -39.59 -19.43
N PRO A 184 7.21 -38.59 -18.61
CA PRO A 184 7.03 -38.78 -17.17
C PRO A 184 5.82 -39.67 -16.83
N ARG A 185 4.94 -39.97 -17.80
CA ARG A 185 3.77 -40.84 -17.60
C ARG A 185 4.01 -42.31 -17.93
N ALA A 186 5.17 -42.66 -18.49
CA ALA A 186 5.45 -44.00 -18.97
C ALA A 186 5.28 -45.06 -17.86
N ALA A 187 4.76 -46.23 -18.24
CA ALA A 187 4.38 -47.29 -17.30
C ALA A 187 5.56 -47.99 -16.62
N ASP A 188 6.79 -47.83 -17.15
CA ASP A 188 8.04 -48.37 -16.61
C ASP A 188 8.58 -47.59 -15.39
N GLN A 189 7.91 -46.50 -15.00
CA GLN A 189 8.06 -45.82 -13.70
C GLN A 189 7.43 -46.67 -12.57
N HIS A 190 7.86 -47.93 -12.41
CA HIS A 190 7.49 -48.79 -11.28
C HIS A 190 8.38 -48.49 -10.05
N GLU A 191 7.91 -48.82 -8.85
CA GLU A 191 8.72 -48.75 -7.62
C GLU A 191 10.09 -49.42 -7.84
N GLY A 192 11.16 -48.61 -7.88
CA GLY A 192 12.54 -49.06 -8.03
C GLY A 192 13.30 -48.53 -9.27
N GLN A 193 12.63 -47.99 -10.29
CA GLN A 193 13.27 -47.39 -11.48
C GLN A 193 12.90 -45.90 -11.65
N GLY A 194 13.08 -45.10 -10.59
CA GLY A 194 12.74 -43.67 -10.56
C GLY A 194 13.44 -42.82 -11.64
N TRP A 195 13.33 -41.50 -11.52
CA TRP A 195 13.96 -40.55 -12.44
C TRP A 195 15.48 -40.71 -12.47
N GLU A 196 16.11 -40.23 -13.55
CA GLU A 196 17.57 -40.22 -13.64
C GLU A 196 18.17 -39.40 -12.49
N GLU A 197 18.97 -40.06 -11.65
CA GLU A 197 19.57 -39.47 -10.46
C GLU A 197 21.01 -39.04 -10.72
N SER A 198 21.33 -37.83 -10.28
CA SER A 198 22.72 -37.37 -10.12
C SER A 198 22.92 -36.77 -8.74
N VAL A 199 24.07 -37.04 -8.11
CA VAL A 199 24.41 -36.49 -6.79
C VAL A 199 25.39 -35.33 -6.99
N ALA A 200 24.91 -34.11 -6.80
CA ALA A 200 25.70 -32.89 -6.95
C ALA A 200 26.82 -32.82 -5.90
N PHE A 201 26.50 -33.15 -4.65
CA PHE A 201 27.43 -33.12 -3.52
C PHE A 201 27.11 -34.29 -2.57
N PRO A 202 27.92 -35.37 -2.53
CA PRO A 202 27.59 -36.56 -1.76
C PRO A 202 27.84 -36.42 -0.24
N ASP A 203 28.82 -35.60 0.16
CA ASP A 203 29.39 -35.63 1.50
C ASP A 203 29.79 -34.23 2.04
N THR A 204 29.18 -33.17 1.51
CA THR A 204 29.61 -31.79 1.81
C THR A 204 28.76 -31.10 2.89
N PHE A 205 27.43 -31.15 2.76
CA PHE A 205 26.52 -30.29 3.53
C PHE A 205 25.78 -31.05 4.63
N ARG A 206 25.55 -30.39 5.77
CA ARG A 206 24.90 -30.95 6.96
C ARG A 206 23.71 -30.10 7.38
N LEU A 207 22.69 -30.76 7.91
CA LEU A 207 21.51 -30.09 8.50
C LEU A 207 20.91 -29.04 7.56
N VAL A 208 20.80 -29.39 6.27
CA VAL A 208 20.21 -28.50 5.27
C VAL A 208 18.73 -28.33 5.59
N HIS A 209 18.32 -27.09 5.83
CA HIS A 209 16.97 -26.77 6.29
C HIS A 209 16.20 -25.84 5.33
N GLU A 210 16.86 -25.20 4.36
CA GLU A 210 16.16 -24.47 3.29
C GLU A 210 16.96 -24.45 1.98
N ILE A 211 16.20 -24.43 0.87
CA ILE A 211 16.68 -24.35 -0.51
C ILE A 211 15.95 -23.19 -1.18
N THR A 212 16.71 -22.25 -1.73
CA THR A 212 16.19 -21.13 -2.51
C THR A 212 16.76 -21.18 -3.91
N VAL A 213 15.90 -21.17 -4.92
CA VAL A 213 16.30 -21.20 -6.33
C VAL A 213 16.37 -19.77 -6.86
N VAL A 214 17.42 -19.45 -7.59
CA VAL A 214 17.62 -18.17 -8.28
C VAL A 214 17.56 -18.45 -9.78
N PRO A 215 16.37 -18.26 -10.41
CA PRO A 215 16.13 -18.76 -11.75
C PRO A 215 17.02 -18.09 -12.81
N GLY A 216 17.59 -18.89 -13.72
CA GLY A 216 18.35 -18.42 -14.88
C GLY A 216 19.64 -17.63 -14.59
N ALA A 217 20.05 -17.50 -13.32
CA ALA A 217 21.19 -16.68 -12.90
C ALA A 217 22.57 -17.23 -13.32
N ASN A 218 22.62 -18.39 -13.98
CA ASN A 218 23.83 -19.03 -14.45
C ASN A 218 23.71 -19.40 -15.93
N ASP A 219 23.80 -18.40 -16.80
CA ASP A 219 23.68 -18.57 -18.26
C ASP A 219 22.38 -19.26 -18.69
N GLY A 220 21.28 -18.96 -17.99
CA GLY A 220 19.95 -19.54 -18.20
C GLY A 220 19.73 -20.88 -17.51
N LEU A 221 20.68 -21.38 -16.72
CA LEU A 221 20.46 -22.39 -15.68
C LEU A 221 20.26 -21.70 -14.33
N ASP A 222 19.63 -22.41 -13.41
CA ASP A 222 19.31 -21.93 -12.08
C ASP A 222 20.50 -22.07 -11.13
N GLN A 223 20.61 -21.15 -10.16
CA GLN A 223 21.50 -21.29 -9.00
C GLN A 223 20.70 -21.69 -7.77
N VAL A 224 21.36 -22.34 -6.80
CA VAL A 224 20.76 -22.75 -5.54
C VAL A 224 21.46 -22.06 -4.37
N LEU A 225 20.71 -21.34 -3.55
CA LEU A 225 21.13 -20.93 -2.22
C LEU A 225 20.72 -22.00 -1.21
N LEU A 226 21.67 -22.43 -0.41
CA LEU A 226 21.53 -23.50 0.56
C LEU A 226 21.78 -22.97 1.97
N ALA A 227 20.81 -23.16 2.87
CA ALA A 227 20.98 -22.90 4.31
C ALA A 227 21.14 -24.21 5.08
N GLY A 228 22.25 -24.33 5.80
CA GLY A 228 22.52 -25.45 6.69
C GLY A 228 23.63 -25.14 7.69
N ARG A 229 24.25 -26.18 8.24
CA ARG A 229 25.29 -26.04 9.28
C ARG A 229 26.58 -25.39 8.77
N GLU A 230 26.84 -25.46 7.47
CA GLU A 230 27.91 -24.73 6.80
C GLU A 230 27.62 -23.22 6.64
N GLY A 231 26.43 -22.76 7.06
CA GLY A 231 25.94 -21.39 6.87
C GLY A 231 25.15 -21.26 5.58
N VAL A 232 25.47 -20.26 4.77
CA VAL A 232 24.83 -20.00 3.48
C VAL A 232 25.83 -20.23 2.35
N SER A 233 25.46 -21.11 1.41
CA SER A 233 26.27 -21.43 0.23
C SER A 233 25.48 -21.25 -1.06
N VAL A 234 26.12 -20.73 -2.10
CA VAL A 234 25.58 -20.71 -3.47
C VAL A 234 26.17 -21.89 -4.25
N LEU A 235 25.31 -22.69 -4.86
CA LEU A 235 25.62 -23.89 -5.64
C LEU A 235 25.18 -23.65 -7.09
N TRP A 236 25.97 -24.13 -8.04
CA TRP A 236 25.60 -24.06 -9.47
C TRP A 236 26.29 -25.16 -10.27
N TYR A 237 25.72 -25.47 -11.43
CA TYR A 237 26.35 -26.33 -12.42
C TYR A 237 27.22 -25.50 -13.36
N ASP A 238 28.52 -25.75 -13.38
CA ASP A 238 29.45 -25.09 -14.30
C ASP A 238 29.42 -25.82 -15.65
N VAL A 239 28.76 -25.21 -16.63
CA VAL A 239 28.62 -25.74 -18.00
C VAL A 239 29.96 -25.89 -18.73
N LYS A 240 31.03 -25.19 -18.32
CA LYS A 240 32.35 -25.31 -18.96
C LYS A 240 33.12 -26.52 -18.44
N THR A 241 32.93 -26.85 -17.17
CA THR A 241 33.61 -27.97 -16.52
C THR A 241 32.74 -29.21 -16.39
N GLU A 242 31.45 -29.10 -16.73
CA GLU A 242 30.40 -30.13 -16.62
C GLU A 242 30.31 -30.69 -15.20
N LYS A 243 30.45 -29.80 -14.20
CA LYS A 243 30.51 -30.18 -12.79
C LYS A 243 29.74 -29.21 -11.91
N TRP A 244 29.19 -29.76 -10.85
CA TRP A 244 28.70 -28.98 -9.73
C TRP A 244 29.85 -28.33 -8.97
N THR A 245 29.65 -27.08 -8.58
CA THR A 245 30.57 -26.32 -7.74
C THR A 245 29.76 -25.42 -6.80
N TYR A 246 30.43 -24.88 -5.78
CA TYR A 246 29.79 -24.04 -4.79
C TYR A 246 30.75 -22.99 -4.23
N GLN A 247 30.17 -21.97 -3.62
CA GLN A 247 30.88 -20.98 -2.82
C GLN A 247 30.09 -20.71 -1.53
N ASN A 248 30.78 -20.79 -0.39
CA ASN A 248 30.22 -20.34 0.87
C ASN A 248 30.25 -18.79 0.91
N ILE A 249 29.09 -18.16 1.07
CA ILE A 249 28.99 -16.70 1.17
C ILE A 249 28.95 -16.22 2.62
N GLY A 250 28.70 -17.12 3.57
CA GLY A 250 28.87 -16.85 4.99
C GLY A 250 28.60 -18.05 5.87
N THR A 251 29.25 -18.11 7.03
CA THR A 251 29.24 -19.29 7.92
C THR A 251 28.07 -19.34 8.90
N GLY A 252 27.14 -18.38 8.85
CA GLY A 252 26.03 -18.26 9.79
C GLY A 252 26.43 -18.08 11.26
N LEU A 253 25.60 -18.58 12.16
CA LEU A 253 25.84 -18.57 13.61
C LEU A 253 27.06 -19.44 13.94
N PRO A 254 27.99 -18.99 14.80
CA PRO A 254 29.12 -19.81 15.22
C PRO A 254 28.72 -21.02 16.06
N SER A 255 29.49 -22.11 15.98
CA SER A 255 29.30 -23.30 16.82
C SER A 255 29.50 -23.00 18.30
N GLN A 256 28.65 -23.57 19.15
CA GLN A 256 28.78 -23.51 20.61
C GLN A 256 28.92 -24.91 21.20
N PRO A 257 29.77 -25.13 22.23
CA PRO A 257 29.90 -26.43 22.87
C PRO A 257 28.56 -26.96 23.38
N GLY A 258 28.23 -28.22 23.05
CA GLY A 258 27.00 -28.88 23.48
C GLY A 258 25.77 -28.57 22.62
N ASN A 259 25.81 -27.57 21.74
CA ASN A 259 24.73 -27.27 20.81
C ASN A 259 25.04 -27.85 19.41
N PRO A 260 24.25 -28.80 18.88
CA PRO A 260 24.48 -29.37 17.55
C PRO A 260 24.10 -28.42 16.40
N PHE A 261 23.39 -27.33 16.69
CA PHE A 261 22.82 -26.42 15.70
C PHE A 261 23.61 -25.10 15.63
N TRP A 262 24.25 -24.87 14.49
CA TRP A 262 24.89 -23.60 14.12
C TRP A 262 24.77 -23.41 12.60
N GLY A 263 25.37 -22.37 12.05
CA GLY A 263 25.18 -22.02 10.64
C GLY A 263 23.85 -21.30 10.43
N SER A 264 23.08 -21.72 9.44
CA SER A 264 21.84 -21.08 9.01
C SER A 264 20.71 -22.09 8.88
N GLY A 265 19.51 -21.74 9.31
CA GLY A 265 18.29 -22.55 9.19
C GLY A 265 17.43 -22.18 7.97
N SER A 266 17.50 -20.94 7.51
CA SER A 266 16.77 -20.50 6.30
C SER A 266 17.54 -19.43 5.56
N VAL A 267 17.28 -19.29 4.26
CA VAL A 267 17.88 -18.28 3.38
C VAL A 267 16.89 -17.83 2.31
N ASP A 268 16.93 -16.54 1.97
CA ASP A 268 16.36 -16.04 0.73
C ASP A 268 17.21 -14.86 0.18
N VAL A 269 17.05 -14.52 -1.09
CA VAL A 269 17.76 -13.42 -1.76
C VAL A 269 16.81 -12.28 -2.05
N ALA A 270 17.22 -11.06 -1.73
CA ALA A 270 16.42 -9.86 -1.94
C ALA A 270 16.95 -9.04 -3.12
N ARG A 271 16.02 -8.61 -3.97
CA ARG A 271 16.24 -7.60 -5.00
C ARG A 271 16.27 -6.20 -4.38
N VAL A 272 17.18 -5.38 -4.88
CA VAL A 272 17.27 -3.95 -4.59
C VAL A 272 17.32 -3.19 -5.92
N HIS A 273 16.18 -2.62 -6.29
CA HIS A 273 15.94 -1.99 -7.58
C HIS A 273 16.29 -2.91 -8.75
N GLY A 274 17.29 -2.55 -9.56
CA GLY A 274 17.77 -3.34 -10.69
C GLY A 274 18.76 -4.45 -10.33
N ASP A 275 19.08 -4.65 -9.06
CA ASP A 275 19.99 -5.67 -8.56
C ASP A 275 19.20 -6.84 -7.95
N SER A 276 19.06 -7.94 -8.68
CA SER A 276 18.34 -9.16 -8.27
C SER A 276 18.99 -9.92 -7.11
N ALA A 277 20.20 -9.50 -6.70
CA ALA A 277 20.91 -10.06 -5.55
C ALA A 277 21.54 -8.91 -4.74
N GLY A 278 20.71 -7.97 -4.31
CA GLY A 278 21.13 -6.79 -3.56
C GLY A 278 21.60 -7.16 -2.16
N TYR A 279 20.86 -8.05 -1.47
CA TYR A 279 21.29 -8.67 -0.22
C TYR A 279 20.72 -10.08 -0.03
N VAL A 280 21.26 -10.83 0.93
CA VAL A 280 20.78 -12.18 1.27
C VAL A 280 20.28 -12.19 2.71
N ALA A 281 19.04 -12.58 2.92
CA ALA A 281 18.43 -12.72 4.23
C ALA A 281 18.64 -14.14 4.77
N SER A 282 18.83 -14.27 6.08
CA SER A 282 19.01 -15.56 6.73
C SER A 282 18.42 -15.57 8.14
N CYS A 283 18.05 -16.76 8.59
CA CYS A 283 17.74 -17.01 10.00
C CYS A 283 18.62 -18.14 10.52
N GLU A 284 19.04 -18.01 11.77
CA GLU A 284 20.15 -18.80 12.29
C GLU A 284 19.90 -19.32 13.71
N ALA A 285 20.25 -20.56 14.03
CA ALA A 285 20.59 -21.69 13.16
C ALA A 285 19.33 -22.50 12.79
N PHE A 286 19.40 -23.83 12.69
CA PHE A 286 18.22 -24.70 12.64
C PHE A 286 17.21 -24.31 13.73
N HIS A 287 16.02 -23.90 13.30
CA HIS A 287 14.93 -23.41 14.16
C HIS A 287 15.37 -22.33 15.17
N GLY A 288 16.37 -21.50 14.88
CA GLY A 288 16.97 -20.59 15.86
C GLY A 288 16.13 -19.34 16.19
N ASN A 289 16.79 -18.36 16.83
CA ASN A 289 16.20 -17.07 17.22
C ASN A 289 16.91 -15.86 16.59
N HIS A 290 17.92 -16.07 15.74
CA HIS A 290 18.66 -14.98 15.13
C HIS A 290 18.14 -14.70 13.72
N VAL A 291 17.99 -13.40 13.40
CA VAL A 291 17.81 -12.90 12.03
C VAL A 291 19.10 -12.21 11.62
N SER A 292 19.62 -12.56 10.46
CA SER A 292 20.83 -11.95 9.89
C SER A 292 20.65 -11.61 8.42
N VAL A 293 21.50 -10.72 7.94
CA VAL A 293 21.62 -10.40 6.52
C VAL A 293 23.08 -10.44 6.10
N TYR A 294 23.30 -10.79 4.84
CA TYR A 294 24.58 -10.67 4.19
C TYR A 294 24.50 -9.54 3.16
N VAL A 295 25.39 -8.57 3.30
CA VAL A 295 25.45 -7.40 2.43
C VAL A 295 26.78 -7.41 1.68
N LYS A 296 26.71 -7.16 0.37
CA LYS A 296 27.89 -7.02 -0.47
C LYS A 296 28.45 -5.59 -0.43
N ASN A 297 29.74 -5.46 -0.74
CA ASN A 297 30.38 -4.15 -0.85
C ASN A 297 29.67 -3.25 -1.87
N LYS A 298 29.68 -1.93 -1.64
CA LYS A 298 29.00 -0.92 -2.49
C LYS A 298 29.37 -0.98 -3.98
N ASN A 299 30.58 -1.42 -4.31
CA ASN A 299 31.07 -1.50 -5.69
C ASN A 299 31.01 -2.94 -6.26
N ALA A 300 30.31 -3.86 -5.59
CA ALA A 300 30.13 -5.21 -6.08
C ALA A 300 29.22 -5.22 -7.33
N PRO A 301 29.44 -6.13 -8.29
CA PRO A 301 28.55 -6.28 -9.43
C PRO A 301 27.09 -6.53 -9.03
N HIS A 302 26.18 -5.95 -9.80
CA HIS A 302 24.75 -6.22 -9.68
C HIS A 302 24.44 -7.65 -10.16
N ASN A 303 23.34 -8.23 -9.68
CA ASN A 303 22.80 -9.52 -10.10
C ASN A 303 23.74 -10.72 -9.87
N GLN A 304 24.70 -10.58 -8.96
CA GLN A 304 25.74 -11.58 -8.75
C GLN A 304 25.82 -12.03 -7.29
N LEU A 305 25.70 -13.34 -7.07
CA LEU A 305 25.82 -14.00 -5.76
C LEU A 305 27.23 -14.53 -5.48
N ARG A 306 27.90 -15.08 -6.49
CA ARG A 306 29.25 -15.67 -6.42
C ARG A 306 30.35 -14.67 -6.76
N ASP A 307 31.59 -14.94 -6.37
CA ASP A 307 32.77 -14.09 -6.59
C ASP A 307 32.63 -12.67 -6.00
N VAL A 308 31.72 -12.52 -5.04
CA VAL A 308 31.45 -11.29 -4.30
C VAL A 308 31.78 -11.50 -2.84
N LYS A 309 32.34 -10.47 -2.19
CA LYS A 309 32.55 -10.48 -0.74
C LYS A 309 31.27 -10.04 -0.03
N TRP A 310 30.73 -10.96 0.76
CA TRP A 310 29.56 -10.76 1.60
C TRP A 310 29.97 -10.53 3.06
N THR A 311 29.26 -9.65 3.75
CA THR A 311 29.47 -9.35 5.18
C THR A 311 28.20 -9.64 5.95
N ARG A 312 28.30 -10.47 7.01
CA ARG A 312 27.19 -10.82 7.89
C ARG A 312 26.90 -9.70 8.88
N HIS A 313 25.64 -9.31 8.98
CA HIS A 313 25.10 -8.43 10.01
C HIS A 313 23.97 -9.15 10.75
N VAL A 314 24.05 -9.21 12.08
CA VAL A 314 22.93 -9.69 12.91
C VAL A 314 21.96 -8.54 13.08
N LEU A 315 20.69 -8.77 12.72
CA LEU A 315 19.63 -7.79 12.89
C LEU A 315 18.91 -7.96 14.22
N GLU A 316 18.70 -9.20 14.65
CA GLU A 316 17.92 -9.49 15.86
C GLU A 316 18.33 -10.82 16.50
N ASP A 317 18.20 -10.90 17.82
CA ASP A 317 18.16 -12.14 18.61
C ASP A 317 16.89 -12.12 19.48
N PHE A 318 15.93 -12.99 19.14
CA PHE A 318 14.65 -13.08 19.84
C PHE A 318 14.73 -13.72 21.23
N GLY A 319 15.92 -14.13 21.68
CA GLY A 319 16.19 -14.58 23.05
C GLY A 319 16.73 -16.01 23.11
N PRO A 320 16.81 -16.59 24.33
CA PRO A 320 17.46 -17.88 24.53
C PRO A 320 16.73 -19.02 23.80
N LEU A 321 17.52 -20.04 23.48
CA LEU A 321 17.04 -21.33 22.96
C LEU A 321 16.46 -22.18 24.10
N SER A 322 15.63 -23.16 23.74
CA SER A 322 15.11 -24.20 24.63
C SER A 322 16.21 -25.21 25.02
N GLU A 323 15.86 -26.17 25.88
CA GLU A 323 16.75 -27.29 26.22
C GLU A 323 17.08 -28.18 25.00
N ALA A 324 16.19 -28.23 24.00
CA ALA A 324 16.43 -28.89 22.72
C ALA A 324 17.31 -28.05 21.76
N HIS A 325 17.86 -26.93 22.23
CA HIS A 325 18.69 -25.99 21.46
C HIS A 325 17.98 -25.35 20.27
N THR A 326 16.65 -25.20 20.33
CA THR A 326 15.85 -24.53 19.30
C THR A 326 15.16 -23.29 19.83
N GLY A 327 14.84 -22.39 18.92
CA GLY A 327 14.08 -21.16 19.12
C GLY A 327 12.77 -21.19 18.35
N SER A 328 12.42 -20.07 17.73
CA SER A 328 11.08 -19.81 17.21
C SER A 328 11.03 -19.47 15.72
N ILE A 329 12.16 -19.31 15.04
CA ILE A 329 12.17 -18.94 13.61
C ILE A 329 12.29 -20.19 12.73
N HIS A 330 11.37 -20.37 11.79
CA HIS A 330 11.41 -21.50 10.86
C HIS A 330 11.86 -21.12 9.46
N TYR A 331 11.45 -19.95 8.96
CA TYR A 331 11.56 -19.59 7.54
C TYR A 331 11.74 -18.09 7.33
N VAL A 332 12.45 -17.73 6.26
CA VAL A 332 12.49 -16.37 5.71
C VAL A 332 12.18 -16.37 4.24
N THR A 333 11.52 -15.31 3.78
CA THR A 333 11.39 -15.01 2.36
C THR A 333 11.50 -13.51 2.10
N CYS A 334 11.94 -13.13 0.89
CA CYS A 334 12.09 -11.76 0.45
C CYS A 334 10.96 -11.38 -0.51
N ALA A 335 10.35 -10.21 -0.30
CA ALA A 335 9.25 -9.73 -1.12
C ALA A 335 9.14 -8.20 -1.08
N ASP A 336 8.80 -7.59 -2.22
CA ASP A 336 8.61 -6.15 -2.35
C ASP A 336 7.17 -5.81 -1.95
N VAL A 337 6.92 -5.75 -0.64
CA VAL A 337 5.56 -5.66 -0.09
C VAL A 337 4.99 -4.24 -0.16
N ASP A 338 5.84 -3.23 -0.37
CA ASP A 338 5.41 -1.85 -0.60
C ASP A 338 5.76 -1.26 -1.98
N ASN A 339 6.37 -2.06 -2.88
CA ASN A 339 6.63 -1.76 -4.28
C ASN A 339 7.46 -0.48 -4.50
N ASP A 340 8.44 -0.25 -3.62
CA ASP A 340 9.47 0.77 -3.83
C ASP A 340 10.67 0.25 -4.65
N GLY A 341 10.59 -1.02 -5.07
CA GLY A 341 11.62 -1.72 -5.82
C GLY A 341 12.67 -2.39 -4.93
N VAL A 342 12.54 -2.34 -3.61
CA VAL A 342 13.42 -3.00 -2.65
C VAL A 342 12.63 -4.07 -1.92
N GLU A 343 13.10 -5.32 -2.00
CA GLU A 343 12.43 -6.40 -1.29
C GLU A 343 12.71 -6.31 0.21
N GLU A 344 11.65 -6.40 1.00
CA GLU A 344 11.68 -6.60 2.45
C GLU A 344 11.91 -8.06 2.82
N ILE A 345 12.29 -8.32 4.07
CA ILE A 345 12.41 -9.68 4.63
C ILE A 345 11.16 -10.00 5.43
N LEU A 346 10.47 -11.09 5.12
CA LEU A 346 9.41 -11.66 5.95
C LEU A 346 9.96 -12.85 6.75
N VAL A 347 9.82 -12.80 8.08
CA VAL A 347 10.34 -13.81 9.01
C VAL A 347 9.18 -14.58 9.65
N ALA A 348 9.12 -15.89 9.42
CA ALA A 348 8.10 -16.78 9.95
C ALA A 348 8.46 -17.25 11.37
N LEU A 349 7.67 -16.83 12.36
CA LEU A 349 7.82 -17.22 13.75
C LEU A 349 6.76 -18.25 14.15
N MET A 350 7.23 -19.44 14.52
CA MET A 350 6.44 -20.59 14.92
C MET A 350 5.58 -20.30 16.16
N GLY A 351 6.15 -19.58 17.13
CA GLY A 351 5.65 -19.51 18.49
C GLY A 351 6.71 -19.94 19.49
N SER A 352 6.39 -19.85 20.77
CA SER A 352 7.29 -20.31 21.83
C SER A 352 6.54 -20.86 23.02
N ASP A 353 7.24 -21.66 23.83
CA ASP A 353 6.82 -22.07 25.16
C ASP A 353 7.83 -21.52 26.20
N PRO A 354 7.43 -20.65 27.15
CA PRO A 354 6.10 -20.07 27.28
C PRO A 354 5.73 -19.15 26.10
N PRO A 355 4.41 -18.90 25.87
CA PRO A 355 3.93 -18.06 24.77
C PRO A 355 4.56 -16.67 24.74
N SER A 356 4.92 -16.19 23.55
CA SER A 356 5.47 -14.86 23.34
C SER A 356 5.03 -14.28 21.99
N TRP A 357 4.36 -13.14 22.03
CA TRP A 357 3.97 -12.38 20.84
C TRP A 357 5.18 -11.93 20.00
N LYS A 358 6.34 -11.69 20.65
CA LYS A 358 7.58 -11.35 19.93
C LYS A 358 8.07 -12.51 19.06
N ARG A 359 7.79 -13.74 19.48
CA ARG A 359 8.25 -15.02 18.90
C ARG A 359 7.15 -15.82 18.21
N THR A 360 6.01 -15.20 17.91
CA THR A 360 4.87 -15.80 17.19
C THR A 360 4.42 -14.81 16.14
N GLY A 361 4.18 -15.20 14.89
CA GLY A 361 3.74 -14.24 13.88
C GLY A 361 4.64 -14.09 12.65
N VAL A 362 4.45 -12.97 11.96
CA VAL A 362 5.32 -12.51 10.87
C VAL A 362 5.92 -11.16 11.24
N TRP A 363 7.25 -11.08 11.27
CA TRP A 363 7.95 -9.79 11.23
C TRP A 363 8.36 -9.48 9.80
N CYS A 364 8.27 -8.21 9.44
CA CYS A 364 8.81 -7.71 8.20
C CYS A 364 9.93 -6.69 8.50
N TYR A 365 11.06 -6.82 7.82
CA TYR A 365 12.24 -5.96 7.96
C TYR A 365 12.45 -5.19 6.66
N LYS A 366 12.57 -3.87 6.78
CA LYS A 366 12.84 -2.95 5.65
C LYS A 366 14.23 -2.32 5.79
N PRO A 367 15.10 -2.41 4.76
CA PRO A 367 16.40 -1.74 4.80
C PRO A 367 16.21 -0.22 4.83
N VAL A 368 16.94 0.45 5.71
CA VAL A 368 17.00 1.93 5.77
C VAL A 368 18.40 2.46 5.45
N ASP A 369 19.42 1.63 5.68
CA ASP A 369 20.78 1.83 5.18
C ASP A 369 21.42 0.46 5.01
N LEU A 370 21.30 -0.08 3.78
CA LEU A 370 21.71 -1.43 3.47
C LEU A 370 23.22 -1.63 3.68
N HIS A 371 24.05 -0.67 3.29
CA HIS A 371 25.51 -0.78 3.42
C HIS A 371 25.99 -0.77 4.87
N ALA A 372 25.27 -0.08 5.76
CA ALA A 372 25.52 -0.15 7.19
C ALA A 372 24.86 -1.37 7.87
N GLY A 373 24.11 -2.20 7.11
CA GLY A 373 23.34 -3.31 7.65
C GLY A 373 22.20 -2.86 8.57
N LYS A 374 21.63 -1.67 8.35
CA LYS A 374 20.56 -1.11 9.18
C LYS A 374 19.20 -1.35 8.54
N PHE A 375 18.33 -1.95 9.35
CA PHE A 375 16.96 -2.28 9.00
C PHE A 375 16.03 -1.75 10.09
N THR A 376 14.83 -1.38 9.68
CA THR A 376 13.69 -1.21 10.59
C THR A 376 12.82 -2.45 10.51
N LYS A 377 12.02 -2.73 11.54
CA LYS A 377 11.12 -3.88 11.54
C LYS A 377 9.76 -3.54 12.10
N PHE A 378 8.77 -4.31 11.69
CA PHE A 378 7.38 -4.13 12.06
C PHE A 378 6.63 -5.46 11.99
N LYS A 379 5.57 -5.57 12.79
CA LYS A 379 4.80 -6.80 12.93
C LYS A 379 3.65 -6.80 11.92
N LEU A 380 3.54 -7.85 11.12
CA LEU A 380 2.45 -8.01 10.14
C LEU A 380 1.35 -8.97 10.61
N SER A 381 1.67 -9.90 11.50
CA SER A 381 0.73 -10.87 12.06
C SER A 381 1.23 -11.36 13.41
N ASP A 382 0.30 -11.67 14.32
CA ASP A 382 0.55 -12.31 15.61
C ASP A 382 0.19 -13.81 15.63
N ASP A 383 -0.39 -14.33 14.55
CA ASP A 383 -0.71 -15.77 14.42
C ASP A 383 0.55 -16.57 14.09
N SER A 384 0.68 -17.78 14.64
CA SER A 384 1.80 -18.67 14.33
C SER A 384 2.03 -18.80 12.82
N ALA A 385 3.30 -18.71 12.41
CA ALA A 385 3.73 -18.89 11.03
C ALA A 385 4.91 -19.87 11.00
N GLY A 386 4.65 -21.10 10.55
CA GLY A 386 5.68 -22.06 10.19
C GLY A 386 6.26 -21.80 8.80
N ARG A 387 5.40 -21.43 7.84
CA ARG A 387 5.83 -21.09 6.49
C ARG A 387 5.04 -19.90 5.96
N ILE A 388 5.67 -19.14 5.07
CA ILE A 388 5.07 -17.97 4.43
C ILE A 388 5.07 -18.24 2.92
N ALA A 389 3.92 -18.04 2.29
CA ALA A 389 3.81 -17.95 0.85
C ALA A 389 3.52 -16.50 0.47
N VAL A 390 4.17 -15.97 -0.57
CA VAL A 390 3.95 -14.61 -1.07
C VAL A 390 3.29 -14.69 -2.45
N MET A 391 2.23 -13.91 -2.68
CA MET A 391 1.47 -13.97 -3.94
C MET A 391 0.60 -12.74 -4.15
N ASP A 392 -0.02 -12.62 -5.33
CA ASP A 392 -1.05 -11.61 -5.61
C ASP A 392 -2.44 -12.26 -5.63
N LEU A 393 -3.14 -12.22 -4.50
CA LEU A 393 -4.43 -12.89 -4.32
C LEU A 393 -5.58 -12.20 -5.07
N LEU A 394 -5.38 -10.94 -5.47
CA LEU A 394 -6.39 -10.10 -6.10
C LEU A 394 -6.08 -9.75 -7.56
N CYS A 395 -5.13 -10.44 -8.20
CA CYS A 395 -4.88 -10.27 -9.64
C CYS A 395 -4.45 -8.84 -10.04
N ARG A 396 -3.67 -8.16 -9.20
CA ARG A 396 -3.20 -6.78 -9.39
C ARG A 396 -1.89 -6.67 -10.19
N GLY A 397 -1.60 -7.70 -10.99
CA GLY A 397 -0.43 -7.75 -11.89
C GLY A 397 0.91 -7.84 -11.16
N GLY A 398 0.94 -8.46 -9.97
CA GLY A 398 2.15 -8.66 -9.18
C GLY A 398 2.71 -7.38 -8.55
N LYS A 399 1.95 -6.27 -8.60
CA LYS A 399 2.39 -4.98 -8.05
C LYS A 399 2.18 -4.92 -6.55
N LYS A 400 1.01 -5.37 -6.07
CA LYS A 400 0.71 -5.47 -4.64
C LYS A 400 0.79 -6.94 -4.24
N LEU A 401 1.76 -7.24 -3.37
CA LEU A 401 1.94 -8.59 -2.84
C LEU A 401 1.15 -8.74 -1.53
N ASP A 402 0.47 -9.87 -1.44
CA ASP A 402 -0.14 -10.43 -0.25
C ASP A 402 0.78 -11.54 0.28
N PHE A 403 0.48 -12.01 1.48
CA PHE A 403 1.12 -13.22 1.99
C PHE A 403 0.11 -14.14 2.67
N ALA A 404 0.43 -15.43 2.74
CA ALA A 404 -0.33 -16.40 3.50
C ALA A 404 0.60 -17.17 4.43
N THR A 405 0.07 -17.62 5.57
CA THR A 405 0.79 -18.39 6.57
C THR A 405 0.02 -19.64 6.95
N ILE A 406 0.77 -20.67 7.33
CA ILE A 406 0.25 -21.83 8.06
C ILE A 406 0.88 -21.82 9.45
N SER A 407 0.09 -22.12 10.48
CA SER A 407 0.61 -22.30 11.84
C SER A 407 1.63 -23.42 11.89
N TYR A 408 2.68 -23.24 12.69
CA TYR A 408 3.61 -24.32 13.00
C TYR A 408 3.02 -25.17 14.13
N SER A 409 2.60 -26.38 13.82
CA SER A 409 2.12 -27.34 14.81
C SER A 409 2.54 -28.74 14.40
N VAL A 410 3.57 -29.26 15.09
CA VAL A 410 4.16 -30.57 14.85
C VAL A 410 4.18 -31.33 16.17
N PRO A 411 3.36 -32.39 16.32
CA PRO A 411 3.29 -33.18 17.53
C PRO A 411 4.66 -33.70 17.99
N GLY A 412 4.96 -33.53 19.27
CA GLY A 412 6.24 -33.94 19.85
C GLY A 412 7.42 -32.98 19.61
N TYR A 413 7.19 -31.84 18.96
CA TYR A 413 8.18 -30.75 18.83
C TYR A 413 7.65 -29.43 19.39
N PHE A 414 6.72 -28.77 18.69
CA PHE A 414 6.04 -27.56 19.12
C PHE A 414 4.65 -27.52 18.46
N GLU A 415 3.62 -27.30 19.27
CA GLU A 415 2.22 -27.33 18.84
C GLU A 415 1.59 -25.96 19.12
N SER A 416 1.43 -25.15 18.07
CA SER A 416 0.70 -23.90 18.19
C SER A 416 -0.78 -24.16 18.51
N PRO A 417 -1.40 -23.42 19.43
CA PRO A 417 -2.83 -23.59 19.70
C PRO A 417 -3.66 -23.16 18.49
N ASN A 418 -4.70 -23.95 18.19
CA ASN A 418 -5.62 -23.73 17.05
C ASN A 418 -4.89 -23.54 15.70
N PRO A 419 -4.15 -24.55 15.21
CA PRO A 419 -3.44 -24.44 13.94
C PRO A 419 -4.37 -24.06 12.80
N ALA A 420 -3.96 -23.10 11.96
CA ALA A 420 -4.80 -22.52 10.92
C ALA A 420 -3.99 -22.14 9.67
N VAL A 421 -4.70 -21.89 8.56
CA VAL A 421 -4.15 -21.22 7.38
C VAL A 421 -4.80 -19.84 7.28
N ASN A 422 -3.97 -18.80 7.17
CA ASN A 422 -4.42 -17.41 7.09
C ASN A 422 -3.81 -16.74 5.86
N ALA A 423 -4.60 -15.95 5.15
CA ALA A 423 -4.14 -15.03 4.12
C ALA A 423 -4.21 -13.59 4.65
N TYR A 424 -3.24 -12.77 4.27
CA TYR A 424 -3.12 -11.37 4.68
C TYR A 424 -3.08 -10.54 3.42
N ILE A 425 -4.20 -9.87 3.15
CA ILE A 425 -4.43 -9.14 1.90
C ILE A 425 -3.99 -7.70 2.08
N SER A 426 -2.99 -7.26 1.32
CA SER A 426 -2.53 -5.88 1.28
C SER A 426 -3.63 -4.99 0.72
N LEU A 427 -4.13 -4.05 1.53
CA LEU A 427 -5.16 -3.09 1.12
C LEU A 427 -4.61 -1.69 1.36
N SER A 428 -4.75 -0.79 0.38
CA SER A 428 -4.44 0.62 0.65
C SER A 428 -5.63 1.28 1.32
N ILE A 429 -6.85 1.00 0.84
CA ILE A 429 -8.08 1.51 1.43
C ILE A 429 -8.74 0.42 2.28
N THR A 430 -8.92 0.66 3.57
CA THR A 430 -9.74 -0.19 4.45
C THR A 430 -11.07 0.50 4.77
N ALA A 431 -12.08 -0.28 5.15
CA ALA A 431 -13.41 0.23 5.49
C ALA A 431 -13.93 -0.49 6.73
N GLN A 432 -14.54 0.27 7.64
CA GLN A 432 -15.12 -0.24 8.88
C GLN A 432 -16.50 0.36 9.08
N LYS A 433 -17.44 -0.46 9.55
CA LYS A 433 -18.76 0.00 9.94
C LYS A 433 -18.64 0.79 11.24
N LEU A 434 -19.26 1.97 11.28
CA LEU A 434 -19.51 2.69 12.53
C LEU A 434 -20.90 2.25 13.04
N ASP A 435 -21.93 3.06 12.82
CA ASP A 435 -23.32 2.70 13.07
C ASP A 435 -24.08 2.60 11.73
N ALA A 436 -24.71 3.70 11.31
CA ALA A 436 -25.34 3.84 9.99
C ALA A 436 -24.38 4.41 8.91
N GLU A 437 -23.08 4.45 9.22
CA GLU A 437 -22.03 5.07 8.41
C GLU A 437 -20.82 4.15 8.29
N VAL A 438 -19.96 4.43 7.32
CA VAL A 438 -18.69 3.73 7.11
C VAL A 438 -17.53 4.69 7.25
N VAL A 439 -16.46 4.26 7.91
CA VAL A 439 -15.18 4.97 7.87
C VAL A 439 -14.21 4.26 6.93
N PHE A 440 -13.73 5.00 5.93
CA PHE A 440 -12.59 4.64 5.11
C PHE A 440 -11.30 5.10 5.78
N LYS A 441 -10.31 4.20 5.85
CA LYS A 441 -8.94 4.54 6.20
C LYS A 441 -8.09 4.43 4.94
N VAL A 442 -7.40 5.51 4.59
CA VAL A 442 -6.61 5.62 3.34
C VAL A 442 -5.19 6.07 3.62
N PRO A 443 -4.17 5.67 2.84
CA PRO A 443 -2.84 6.24 2.99
C PRO A 443 -2.84 7.70 2.54
N ARG A 444 -1.87 8.46 3.06
CA ARG A 444 -1.50 9.73 2.43
C ARG A 444 -1.04 9.44 1.00
N PRO A 445 -1.51 10.19 -0.02
CA PRO A 445 -1.09 9.93 -1.39
C PRO A 445 0.44 9.96 -1.55
N THR A 446 1.13 10.86 -0.84
CA THR A 446 2.61 10.98 -0.83
C THR A 446 3.34 9.82 -0.17
N ALA A 447 2.67 9.01 0.65
CA ALA A 447 3.26 7.91 1.41
C ALA A 447 2.99 6.52 0.81
N THR A 448 2.27 6.46 -0.31
CA THR A 448 2.01 5.20 -1.03
C THR A 448 2.69 5.20 -2.38
N HIS A 449 3.05 4.01 -2.86
CA HIS A 449 3.55 3.77 -4.22
C HIS A 449 2.47 3.18 -5.13
N PHE A 450 1.25 3.01 -4.62
CA PHE A 450 0.17 2.35 -5.32
C PHE A 450 -1.02 3.26 -5.55
N ALA A 451 -1.56 3.19 -6.77
CA ALA A 451 -2.95 3.55 -6.95
C ALA A 451 -3.85 2.47 -6.35
N ASP A 452 -4.92 2.88 -5.70
CA ASP A 452 -5.98 1.98 -5.23
C ASP A 452 -7.34 2.62 -5.45
N GLU A 453 -8.34 1.78 -5.68
CA GLU A 453 -9.70 2.22 -5.90
C GLU A 453 -10.68 1.23 -5.29
N VAL A 454 -11.67 1.74 -4.55
CA VAL A 454 -12.76 0.93 -4.01
C VAL A 454 -14.12 1.55 -4.33
N SER A 455 -14.99 0.80 -5.00
CA SER A 455 -16.40 1.18 -5.16
C SER A 455 -17.15 1.01 -3.85
N PHE A 456 -18.14 1.87 -3.57
CA PHE A 456 -18.88 1.80 -2.31
C PHE A 456 -20.38 2.07 -2.40
N LEU A 457 -20.82 2.99 -3.27
CA LEU A 457 -22.24 3.34 -3.40
C LEU A 457 -22.67 3.42 -4.87
N ASP A 458 -23.78 2.78 -5.24
CA ASP A 458 -24.45 2.96 -6.54
C ASP A 458 -25.77 3.71 -6.34
N VAL A 459 -25.85 4.94 -6.83
CA VAL A 459 -26.98 5.85 -6.57
C VAL A 459 -27.13 6.86 -7.69
N ALA A 460 -28.37 7.25 -7.99
CA ALA A 460 -28.69 8.29 -8.97
C ALA A 460 -28.02 8.10 -10.35
N GLY A 461 -27.95 6.86 -10.83
CA GLY A 461 -27.32 6.52 -12.11
C GLY A 461 -25.79 6.65 -12.09
N ARG A 462 -25.17 6.63 -10.90
CA ARG A 462 -23.72 6.70 -10.72
C ARG A 462 -23.18 5.67 -9.74
N ARG A 463 -22.08 5.01 -10.11
CA ARG A 463 -21.25 4.22 -9.20
C ARG A 463 -20.15 5.11 -8.64
N MET A 464 -20.16 5.28 -7.33
CA MET A 464 -19.17 6.02 -6.57
C MET A 464 -18.02 5.11 -6.15
N SER A 465 -16.80 5.54 -6.41
CA SER A 465 -15.58 4.91 -5.93
C SER A 465 -14.67 5.92 -5.23
N LEU A 466 -13.98 5.50 -4.18
CA LEU A 466 -12.90 6.25 -3.55
C LEU A 466 -11.57 5.79 -4.16
N ALA A 467 -10.74 6.73 -4.61
CA ALA A 467 -9.46 6.44 -5.24
C ALA A 467 -8.33 7.24 -4.59
N VAL A 468 -7.21 6.56 -4.31
CA VAL A 468 -5.94 7.17 -3.92
C VAL A 468 -4.92 6.89 -5.01
N VAL A 469 -4.20 7.93 -5.45
CA VAL A 469 -3.20 7.84 -6.52
C VAL A 469 -1.92 8.53 -6.06
N PRO A 470 -0.75 7.87 -6.13
CA PRO A 470 0.51 8.37 -5.60
C PRO A 470 1.09 9.48 -6.48
N PRO A 471 2.21 10.11 -6.08
CA PRO A 471 2.80 11.21 -6.82
C PRO A 471 3.22 10.85 -8.24
N ASN A 472 3.03 11.80 -9.16
CA ASN A 472 3.51 11.72 -10.54
C ASN A 472 3.04 10.47 -11.33
N VAL A 473 1.87 9.92 -10.99
CA VAL A 473 1.32 8.73 -11.63
C VAL A 473 0.27 9.08 -12.67
N LYS A 474 0.30 8.33 -13.77
CA LYS A 474 -0.74 8.30 -14.80
C LYS A 474 -1.78 7.25 -14.42
N TYR A 475 -3.04 7.66 -14.34
CA TYR A 475 -4.15 6.82 -13.90
C TYR A 475 -5.25 6.81 -14.96
N ALA A 476 -5.72 5.60 -15.31
CA ALA A 476 -6.74 5.41 -16.33
C ALA A 476 -8.13 5.83 -15.81
N ILE A 477 -8.89 6.54 -16.62
CA ILE A 477 -10.23 7.00 -16.26
C ILE A 477 -11.19 6.76 -17.43
N GLU A 478 -12.40 6.33 -17.12
CA GLU A 478 -13.43 6.14 -18.15
C GLU A 478 -13.87 7.49 -18.72
N PHE A 479 -14.07 7.54 -20.04
CA PHE A 479 -14.57 8.74 -20.71
C PHE A 479 -15.95 9.14 -20.16
N GLY A 480 -16.08 10.36 -19.65
CA GLY A 480 -17.34 10.86 -19.10
C GLY A 480 -17.60 10.44 -17.65
N ALA A 481 -16.62 9.86 -16.95
CA ALA A 481 -16.63 9.76 -15.50
C ALA A 481 -16.49 11.15 -14.88
N GLY A 482 -17.16 11.37 -13.74
CA GLY A 482 -16.95 12.55 -12.90
C GLY A 482 -15.86 12.29 -11.87
N VAL A 483 -15.16 13.34 -11.42
CA VAL A 483 -14.23 13.30 -10.29
C VAL A 483 -14.47 14.47 -9.34
N LYS A 484 -14.39 14.19 -8.03
CA LYS A 484 -14.34 15.21 -6.97
C LYS A 484 -13.10 14.96 -6.12
N VAL A 485 -12.15 15.88 -6.15
CA VAL A 485 -10.91 15.79 -5.35
C VAL A 485 -11.19 16.19 -3.91
N ILE A 486 -10.64 15.42 -2.98
CA ILE A 486 -10.70 15.68 -1.52
C ILE A 486 -9.31 15.86 -0.89
N ALA A 487 -8.24 15.41 -1.56
CA ALA A 487 -6.87 15.82 -1.26
C ALA A 487 -5.98 15.79 -2.52
N GLY A 488 -4.96 16.66 -2.58
CA GLY A 488 -4.01 16.73 -3.69
C GLY A 488 -4.57 17.33 -4.98
N ARG A 489 -4.06 16.89 -6.14
CA ARG A 489 -4.52 17.42 -7.44
C ARG A 489 -4.52 16.41 -8.59
N LEU A 490 -5.43 16.63 -9.53
CA LEU A 490 -5.54 15.90 -10.80
C LEU A 490 -5.37 16.85 -11.98
N ILE A 491 -4.62 16.43 -12.99
CA ILE A 491 -4.46 17.15 -14.26
C ILE A 491 -4.72 16.23 -15.46
N TRP A 492 -5.30 16.79 -16.52
CA TRP A 492 -5.44 16.12 -17.81
C TRP A 492 -5.45 17.12 -18.96
N THR A 493 -5.28 16.63 -20.18
CA THR A 493 -5.49 17.42 -21.39
C THR A 493 -6.83 17.03 -21.98
N ASP A 494 -7.70 18.00 -22.21
CA ASP A 494 -9.01 17.74 -22.78
C ASP A 494 -8.97 17.51 -24.30
N ASN A 495 -10.14 17.17 -24.86
CA ASN A 495 -10.31 16.93 -26.30
C ASN A 495 -9.99 18.16 -27.18
N HIS A 496 -9.93 19.37 -26.60
CA HIS A 496 -9.55 20.61 -27.29
C HIS A 496 -8.06 20.94 -27.13
N GLY A 497 -7.29 20.09 -26.45
CA GLY A 497 -5.87 20.31 -26.18
C GLY A 497 -5.59 21.26 -25.02
N LYS A 498 -6.62 21.67 -24.26
CA LYS A 498 -6.45 22.53 -23.08
C LYS A 498 -6.15 21.69 -21.85
N GLN A 499 -5.18 22.13 -21.05
CA GLN A 499 -4.89 21.52 -19.76
C GLN A 499 -5.99 21.89 -18.76
N GLN A 500 -6.52 20.87 -18.10
CA GLN A 500 -7.52 20.96 -17.04
C GLN A 500 -6.87 20.53 -15.73
N GLU A 501 -7.31 21.15 -14.64
CA GLU A 501 -6.88 20.83 -13.28
C GLU A 501 -8.10 20.74 -12.36
N ARG A 502 -8.07 19.78 -11.43
CA ARG A 502 -9.00 19.71 -10.30
C ARG A 502 -8.21 19.57 -9.01
N THR A 503 -8.62 20.34 -8.01
CA THR A 503 -8.10 20.40 -6.65
C THR A 503 -9.26 20.23 -5.68
N VAL A 504 -8.99 20.31 -4.38
CA VAL A 504 -10.02 20.13 -3.34
C VAL A 504 -11.21 21.07 -3.51
N ALA A 505 -11.00 22.30 -3.99
CA ALA A 505 -12.06 23.27 -4.23
C ALA A 505 -11.87 24.00 -5.57
N ALA A 506 -12.99 24.39 -6.20
CA ALA A 506 -13.01 25.36 -7.30
C ALA A 506 -12.85 26.80 -6.78
N ASP A 507 -12.89 27.79 -7.69
CA ASP A 507 -12.77 29.20 -7.30
C ASP A 507 -13.97 29.65 -6.45
N PRO A 508 -13.79 30.50 -5.42
CA PRO A 508 -14.89 30.97 -4.58
C PRO A 508 -16.08 31.51 -5.38
N PHE A 509 -17.28 31.15 -4.95
CA PHE A 509 -18.55 31.56 -5.59
C PHE A 509 -18.66 31.19 -7.09
N SER A 510 -17.89 30.21 -7.56
CA SER A 510 -17.94 29.70 -8.93
C SER A 510 -18.38 28.23 -8.97
N GLN A 511 -18.58 27.68 -10.17
CA GLN A 511 -18.80 26.25 -10.38
C GLN A 511 -17.93 25.72 -11.52
N VAL A 512 -17.64 24.42 -11.44
CA VAL A 512 -16.89 23.71 -12.47
C VAL A 512 -17.46 22.31 -12.68
N SER A 513 -17.43 21.82 -13.92
CA SER A 513 -17.82 20.43 -14.20
C SER A 513 -16.85 19.46 -13.54
N THR A 514 -17.40 18.40 -12.94
CA THR A 514 -16.64 17.24 -12.42
C THR A 514 -16.26 16.27 -13.54
N ILE A 515 -16.86 16.38 -14.74
CA ILE A 515 -16.65 15.42 -15.83
C ILE A 515 -15.25 15.53 -16.41
N VAL A 516 -14.60 14.38 -16.55
CA VAL A 516 -13.30 14.24 -17.18
C VAL A 516 -13.45 13.87 -18.65
N HIS A 517 -13.12 14.81 -19.53
CA HIS A 517 -13.00 14.60 -20.97
C HIS A 517 -11.54 14.51 -21.39
N SER A 518 -10.80 13.54 -20.83
CA SER A 518 -9.38 13.35 -21.15
C SER A 518 -9.19 12.81 -22.56
N LYS A 519 -8.35 13.49 -23.34
CA LYS A 519 -8.02 13.12 -24.73
C LYS A 519 -7.39 11.74 -24.84
N ASP A 520 -6.57 11.37 -23.86
CA ASP A 520 -5.87 10.08 -23.84
C ASP A 520 -6.50 9.06 -22.88
N GLY A 521 -7.65 9.37 -22.28
CA GLY A 521 -8.34 8.50 -21.32
C GLY A 521 -7.64 8.41 -19.96
N HIS A 522 -6.77 9.36 -19.61
CA HIS A 522 -6.05 9.34 -18.35
C HIS A 522 -6.03 10.69 -17.63
N ILE A 523 -5.97 10.63 -16.31
CA ILE A 523 -5.59 11.72 -15.42
C ILE A 523 -4.18 11.49 -14.90
N ARG A 524 -3.54 12.54 -14.41
CA ARG A 524 -2.19 12.49 -13.82
C ARG A 524 -2.17 13.26 -12.51
N THR A 525 -1.35 12.81 -11.58
CA THR A 525 -1.04 13.52 -10.32
C THR A 525 0.29 14.28 -10.43
N ARG A 526 0.57 15.15 -9.46
CA ARG A 526 1.87 15.83 -9.27
C ARG A 526 2.57 15.31 -8.00
N ALA A 527 3.49 16.08 -7.43
CA ALA A 527 4.33 15.69 -6.30
C ALA A 527 3.56 15.30 -5.03
N GLU A 528 2.34 15.81 -4.87
CA GLU A 528 1.47 15.55 -3.73
C GLU A 528 0.54 14.34 -3.90
N GLY A 529 0.47 13.72 -5.09
CA GLY A 529 -0.52 12.69 -5.38
C GLY A 529 -1.97 13.22 -5.41
N ALA A 530 -2.96 12.34 -5.25
CA ALA A 530 -4.37 12.71 -5.10
C ALA A 530 -5.20 11.66 -4.35
N LEU A 531 -6.24 12.13 -3.66
CA LEU A 531 -7.34 11.35 -3.10
C LEU A 531 -8.66 11.96 -3.57
N PHE A 532 -9.54 11.17 -4.17
CA PHE A 532 -10.73 11.68 -4.85
C PHE A 532 -11.85 10.64 -4.96
N VAL A 533 -13.07 11.12 -5.14
CA VAL A 533 -14.24 10.30 -5.48
C VAL A 533 -14.45 10.30 -6.99
N ILE A 534 -14.71 9.12 -7.55
CA ILE A 534 -15.03 8.90 -8.96
C ILE A 534 -16.52 8.59 -9.09
N PHE A 535 -17.18 9.22 -10.06
CA PHE A 535 -18.58 9.00 -10.40
C PHE A 535 -18.69 8.36 -11.80
N ARG A 536 -18.69 7.03 -11.85
CA ARG A 536 -18.91 6.29 -13.12
C ARG A 536 -20.38 6.19 -13.43
N LYS A 537 -20.72 6.08 -14.72
CA LYS A 537 -22.12 5.86 -15.12
C LYS A 537 -22.61 4.52 -14.57
N SER A 538 -23.87 4.49 -14.15
CA SER A 538 -24.57 3.30 -13.70
C SER A 538 -25.87 3.13 -14.45
N ASN A 539 -26.26 1.88 -14.62
CA ASN A 539 -27.51 1.47 -15.25
C ASN A 539 -28.43 0.79 -14.22
N THR A 540 -27.95 0.64 -12.99
CA THR A 540 -28.57 -0.17 -11.92
C THR A 540 -29.19 0.66 -10.80
N SER A 541 -28.97 1.98 -10.77
CA SER A 541 -29.47 2.90 -9.74
C SER A 541 -30.35 4.03 -10.31
N GLY A 542 -31.19 3.68 -11.29
CA GLY A 542 -32.12 4.61 -11.93
C GLY A 542 -31.51 5.47 -13.04
N LYS A 543 -32.36 6.32 -13.64
CA LYS A 543 -31.97 7.28 -14.69
C LYS A 543 -32.74 8.58 -14.50
N PRO A 544 -32.09 9.76 -14.56
CA PRO A 544 -32.79 11.03 -14.44
C PRO A 544 -33.66 11.32 -15.68
N PRO A 545 -34.71 12.15 -15.55
CA PRO A 545 -35.13 12.81 -14.31
C PRO A 545 -35.78 11.86 -13.30
N TYR A 546 -35.64 12.18 -12.00
CA TYR A 546 -36.24 11.43 -10.90
C TYR A 546 -37.49 12.13 -10.40
N SER A 547 -38.65 11.50 -10.57
CA SER A 547 -39.95 12.02 -10.11
C SER A 547 -40.40 11.42 -8.78
N ASP A 548 -39.76 10.34 -8.32
CA ASP A 548 -40.11 9.64 -7.07
C ASP A 548 -38.82 9.08 -6.41
N MET A 549 -38.73 9.14 -5.08
CA MET A 549 -37.58 8.65 -4.32
C MET A 549 -37.31 7.14 -4.49
N LYS A 550 -38.32 6.35 -4.90
CA LYS A 550 -38.14 4.93 -5.28
C LYS A 550 -37.24 4.73 -6.50
N GLN A 551 -37.06 5.76 -7.32
CA GLN A 551 -36.13 5.73 -8.46
C GLN A 551 -34.69 6.05 -8.04
N LEU A 552 -34.49 6.50 -6.80
CA LEU A 552 -33.21 6.93 -6.23
C LEU A 552 -32.65 5.94 -5.21
N VAL A 553 -33.20 4.73 -5.11
CA VAL A 553 -32.68 3.69 -4.21
C VAL A 553 -31.18 3.52 -4.42
N ALA A 554 -30.42 3.63 -3.32
CA ALA A 554 -28.99 3.46 -3.32
C ALA A 554 -28.63 2.02 -2.98
N HIS A 555 -27.57 1.49 -3.61
CA HIS A 555 -27.08 0.14 -3.38
C HIS A 555 -25.64 0.17 -2.87
N SER A 556 -25.40 -0.56 -1.79
CA SER A 556 -24.04 -0.90 -1.35
C SER A 556 -23.35 -1.74 -2.42
N ILE A 557 -22.17 -1.30 -2.86
CA ILE A 557 -21.36 -1.99 -3.89
C ILE A 557 -19.92 -2.22 -3.43
N PHE A 558 -19.71 -2.34 -2.11
CA PHE A 558 -18.40 -2.65 -1.54
C PHE A 558 -17.85 -3.98 -2.09
N PRO A 559 -16.57 -4.02 -2.52
CA PRO A 559 -15.91 -5.25 -2.94
C PRO A 559 -15.98 -6.39 -1.91
N ASN A 560 -15.95 -7.62 -2.41
CA ASN A 560 -16.05 -8.84 -1.60
C ASN A 560 -14.93 -9.02 -0.57
N HIS A 561 -13.80 -8.29 -0.70
CA HIS A 561 -12.72 -8.35 0.28
C HIS A 561 -13.00 -7.55 1.57
N PHE A 562 -14.03 -6.71 1.61
CA PHE A 562 -14.40 -5.98 2.82
C PHE A 562 -15.20 -6.83 3.83
N PRO A 563 -15.17 -6.48 5.13
CA PRO A 563 -15.98 -7.11 6.16
C PRO A 563 -17.47 -7.21 5.79
N GLU A 564 -18.12 -8.29 6.23
CA GLU A 564 -19.52 -8.56 5.87
C GLU A 564 -20.50 -7.49 6.38
N ASP A 565 -20.29 -6.98 7.58
CA ASP A 565 -21.09 -5.92 8.19
C ASP A 565 -21.02 -4.59 7.44
N VAL A 566 -19.88 -4.28 6.79
CA VAL A 566 -19.73 -3.15 5.87
C VAL A 566 -20.49 -3.42 4.57
N ARG A 567 -20.32 -4.60 3.97
CA ARG A 567 -20.94 -4.94 2.68
C ARG A 567 -22.46 -5.00 2.76
N GLN A 568 -23.01 -5.46 3.88
CA GLN A 568 -24.44 -5.58 4.13
C GLN A 568 -25.10 -4.30 4.65
N LEU A 569 -24.34 -3.21 4.83
CA LEU A 569 -24.92 -1.96 5.28
C LEU A 569 -25.78 -1.33 4.17
N ASP A 570 -27.02 -0.99 4.51
CA ASP A 570 -27.94 -0.26 3.65
C ASP A 570 -27.82 1.25 3.88
N PHE A 571 -27.98 2.03 2.80
CA PHE A 571 -27.93 3.50 2.83
C PHE A 571 -29.27 4.09 2.35
N PRO A 572 -30.33 4.05 3.18
CA PRO A 572 -31.64 4.54 2.78
C PRO A 572 -31.69 6.07 2.71
N TRP A 573 -32.52 6.58 1.80
CA TRP A 573 -32.96 7.97 1.83
C TRP A 573 -33.99 8.14 2.94
N ILE A 574 -33.66 8.98 3.92
CA ILE A 574 -34.55 9.31 5.04
C ILE A 574 -34.98 10.76 4.88
N LYS A 575 -36.29 11.00 4.97
CA LYS A 575 -36.84 12.35 4.89
C LYS A 575 -36.29 13.19 6.03
N VAL A 576 -35.89 14.42 5.75
CA VAL A 576 -35.16 15.23 6.73
C VAL A 576 -35.99 15.51 7.97
N GLU A 577 -37.32 15.63 7.86
CA GLU A 577 -38.20 15.78 9.03
C GLU A 577 -38.13 14.60 10.03
N ASP A 578 -37.72 13.42 9.56
CA ASP A 578 -37.59 12.19 10.37
C ASP A 578 -36.17 12.00 10.94
N ARG A 579 -35.23 12.90 10.63
CA ARG A 579 -33.87 12.84 11.16
C ARG A 579 -33.84 13.30 12.63
N PRO A 580 -33.01 12.68 13.49
CA PRO A 580 -32.90 13.07 14.90
C PRO A 580 -32.54 14.54 15.12
N TRP A 581 -31.77 15.13 14.19
CA TRP A 581 -31.31 16.52 14.25
C TRP A 581 -32.31 17.53 13.63
N ALA A 582 -33.43 17.06 13.07
CA ALA A 582 -34.45 17.94 12.49
C ALA A 582 -35.10 18.83 13.57
N ASN A 583 -35.29 18.29 14.78
CA ASN A 583 -35.89 19.00 15.92
C ASN A 583 -37.22 19.70 15.58
N GLY A 584 -38.06 19.03 14.76
CA GLY A 584 -39.36 19.54 14.32
C GLY A 584 -39.35 20.47 13.11
N ARG A 585 -38.19 20.75 12.50
CA ARG A 585 -38.03 21.53 11.26
C ARG A 585 -38.35 20.69 10.01
N PHE A 586 -38.42 21.35 8.85
CA PHE A 586 -38.53 20.74 7.51
C PHE A 586 -39.79 19.90 7.25
N LYS A 587 -40.87 20.17 7.97
CA LYS A 587 -42.10 19.38 7.86
C LYS A 587 -42.72 19.46 6.47
N ASN A 588 -43.17 18.31 5.97
CA ASN A 588 -43.84 18.19 4.66
C ASN A 588 -43.02 18.66 3.45
N LEU A 589 -41.68 18.73 3.57
CA LEU A 589 -40.81 19.04 2.43
C LEU A 589 -40.31 17.76 1.78
N GLU A 590 -40.29 17.73 0.45
CA GLU A 590 -39.61 16.68 -0.33
C GLU A 590 -38.09 16.86 -0.26
N PHE A 591 -37.54 16.75 0.96
CA PHE A 591 -36.14 16.96 1.31
C PHE A 591 -35.64 15.72 2.05
N TYR A 592 -34.66 15.02 1.48
CA TYR A 592 -34.16 13.74 2.01
C TYR A 592 -32.64 13.76 2.17
N ASN A 593 -32.15 12.97 3.12
CA ASN A 593 -30.73 12.79 3.42
C ASN A 593 -30.37 11.30 3.43
N LEU A 594 -29.19 10.97 2.92
CA LEU A 594 -28.56 9.65 2.94
C LEU A 594 -27.28 9.75 3.79
N THR A 595 -27.15 8.89 4.81
CA THR A 595 -26.01 8.91 5.75
C THR A 595 -24.70 8.52 5.09
N GLY A 596 -23.61 8.94 5.70
CA GLY A 596 -22.39 9.18 4.98
C GLY A 596 -21.25 8.21 5.19
N PHE A 597 -20.11 8.71 4.74
CA PHE A 597 -18.84 8.05 4.71
C PHE A 597 -17.79 8.99 5.28
N HIS A 598 -17.11 8.56 6.33
CA HIS A 598 -15.94 9.26 6.85
C HIS A 598 -14.71 8.79 6.06
N VAL A 599 -13.82 9.72 5.71
CA VAL A 599 -12.52 9.40 5.11
C VAL A 599 -11.45 9.94 6.04
N ARG A 600 -10.56 9.06 6.49
CA ARG A 600 -9.45 9.40 7.40
C ARG A 600 -8.14 8.81 6.90
N TYR A 601 -7.02 9.44 7.27
CA TYR A 601 -5.73 8.82 7.02
C TYR A 601 -5.52 7.59 7.89
N ASN A 602 -4.83 6.58 7.36
CA ASN A 602 -4.58 5.29 8.02
C ASN A 602 -3.26 5.22 8.79
N ASP A 603 -2.60 6.37 8.98
CA ASP A 603 -1.44 6.52 9.85
C ASP A 603 -1.86 6.85 11.29
N ASP A 604 -0.87 6.96 12.19
CA ASP A 604 -1.11 7.20 13.62
C ASP A 604 -1.82 8.52 13.93
N SER A 605 -1.93 9.45 12.97
CA SER A 605 -2.67 10.71 13.17
C SER A 605 -4.18 10.49 13.22
N ASP A 606 -4.68 9.46 12.54
CA ASP A 606 -6.11 9.25 12.25
C ASP A 606 -6.83 10.54 11.81
N GLU A 607 -6.12 11.39 11.06
CA GLU A 607 -6.59 12.71 10.70
C GLU A 607 -7.81 12.60 9.77
N HIS A 608 -8.85 13.37 10.09
CA HIS A 608 -10.05 13.48 9.26
C HIS A 608 -9.73 14.19 7.96
N VAL A 609 -10.07 13.57 6.83
CA VAL A 609 -9.88 14.14 5.49
C VAL A 609 -11.17 14.75 4.99
N CYS A 610 -12.27 14.00 5.05
CA CYS A 610 -13.57 14.44 4.56
C CYS A 610 -14.67 13.57 5.14
N HIS A 611 -15.83 14.16 5.43
CA HIS A 611 -17.09 13.44 5.61
C HIS A 611 -17.97 13.67 4.37
N ILE A 612 -18.60 12.60 3.87
CA ILE A 612 -19.33 12.59 2.60
C ILE A 612 -20.76 12.12 2.86
N GLN A 613 -21.77 12.90 2.48
CA GLN A 613 -23.18 12.49 2.61
C GLN A 613 -24.04 12.98 1.45
N GLY A 614 -25.17 12.30 1.22
CA GLY A 614 -26.06 12.55 0.07
C GLY A 614 -27.34 13.30 0.45
N TRP A 615 -27.85 14.12 -0.45
CA TRP A 615 -29.06 14.92 -0.25
C TRP A 615 -29.90 15.01 -1.52
N THR A 616 -31.21 15.20 -1.32
CA THR A 616 -32.14 15.47 -2.43
C THR A 616 -33.16 16.52 -2.06
N ALA A 617 -33.57 17.33 -3.04
CA ALA A 617 -34.62 18.33 -2.88
C ALA A 617 -35.56 18.27 -4.09
N GLY A 618 -36.86 18.20 -3.83
CA GLY A 618 -37.90 18.28 -4.86
C GLY A 618 -38.06 19.69 -5.42
N VAL A 619 -38.86 19.82 -6.47
CA VAL A 619 -39.17 21.11 -7.13
C VAL A 619 -39.66 22.15 -6.12
N GLY A 620 -39.07 23.34 -6.14
CA GLY A 620 -39.40 24.46 -5.25
C GLY A 620 -39.00 24.27 -3.78
N VAL A 621 -38.28 23.21 -3.42
CA VAL A 621 -37.85 22.95 -2.04
C VAL A 621 -36.56 23.70 -1.72
N SER A 622 -36.53 24.36 -0.57
CA SER A 622 -35.30 24.88 0.05
C SER A 622 -34.81 23.92 1.13
N ALA A 623 -33.49 23.67 1.16
CA ALA A 623 -32.82 22.94 2.23
C ALA A 623 -32.70 23.76 3.54
N GLY A 624 -33.17 25.02 3.55
CA GLY A 624 -33.16 25.93 4.69
C GLY A 624 -31.83 26.67 4.84
N PHE A 625 -31.91 27.99 5.01
CA PHE A 625 -30.73 28.83 5.24
C PHE A 625 -30.09 28.50 6.60
N HIS A 626 -28.79 28.22 6.58
CA HIS A 626 -27.98 27.92 7.75
C HIS A 626 -26.56 28.51 7.59
N ASN A 627 -25.72 28.42 8.62
CA ASN A 627 -24.41 29.08 8.63
C ASN A 627 -23.31 28.33 9.41
N HIS A 628 -23.52 27.05 9.73
CA HIS A 628 -22.54 26.16 10.38
C HIS A 628 -21.92 26.72 11.66
N THR A 629 -22.76 27.30 12.53
CA THR A 629 -22.31 27.81 13.85
C THR A 629 -22.22 26.71 14.91
N ASP A 630 -22.76 25.53 14.62
CA ASP A 630 -22.84 24.35 15.47
C ASP A 630 -21.65 23.40 15.29
N GLN A 631 -21.06 23.35 14.09
CA GLN A 631 -19.90 22.50 13.78
C GLN A 631 -18.95 23.17 12.77
N SER A 632 -17.65 22.95 12.92
CA SER A 632 -16.61 23.58 12.10
C SER A 632 -16.16 22.67 10.95
N PHE A 633 -16.40 23.10 9.70
CA PHE A 633 -15.88 22.47 8.49
C PHE A 633 -15.97 23.41 7.27
N CYS A 634 -15.20 23.09 6.23
CA CYS A 634 -15.30 23.66 4.90
C CYS A 634 -16.13 22.72 4.02
N GLU A 635 -17.36 23.10 3.64
CA GLU A 635 -18.23 22.26 2.81
C GLU A 635 -18.18 22.64 1.33
N LEU A 636 -18.24 21.62 0.48
CA LEU A 636 -18.39 21.76 -0.96
C LEU A 636 -19.45 20.77 -1.43
N HIS A 637 -20.30 21.18 -2.36
CA HIS A 637 -21.32 20.31 -2.95
C HIS A 637 -20.97 19.93 -4.38
N ALA A 638 -21.15 18.65 -4.70
CA ALA A 638 -21.14 18.13 -6.06
C ALA A 638 -22.55 17.68 -6.45
N CYS A 639 -23.16 18.38 -7.41
CA CYS A 639 -24.44 18.02 -7.98
C CYS A 639 -24.26 16.81 -8.91
N ILE A 640 -25.03 15.75 -8.68
CA ILE A 640 -25.09 14.58 -9.57
C ILE A 640 -26.16 14.79 -10.63
N VAL A 641 -27.34 15.27 -10.18
CA VAL A 641 -28.49 15.59 -11.02
C VAL A 641 -29.15 16.85 -10.49
N ASN A 642 -29.45 17.77 -11.39
CA ASN A 642 -30.23 18.98 -11.17
C ASN A 642 -31.59 18.78 -11.83
N GLY A 643 -32.62 18.51 -11.03
CA GLY A 643 -33.94 18.06 -11.50
C GLY A 643 -34.61 19.05 -12.46
N THR A 644 -34.42 20.34 -12.23
CA THR A 644 -35.02 21.43 -13.03
C THR A 644 -34.02 22.11 -13.97
N GLY A 645 -32.72 21.86 -13.80
CA GLY A 645 -31.63 22.63 -14.41
C GLY A 645 -31.39 24.00 -13.76
N HIS A 646 -32.15 24.35 -12.71
CA HIS A 646 -32.09 25.64 -12.03
C HIS A 646 -31.82 25.54 -10.52
N GLY A 647 -31.63 24.33 -9.99
CA GLY A 647 -31.22 24.13 -8.60
C GLY A 647 -29.78 24.57 -8.33
N GLY A 648 -29.46 24.92 -7.09
CA GLY A 648 -28.10 25.27 -6.70
C GLY A 648 -27.99 25.95 -5.35
N MET A 649 -26.84 26.60 -5.11
CA MET A 649 -26.52 27.23 -3.84
C MET A 649 -26.94 28.71 -3.84
N ALA A 650 -27.60 29.13 -2.77
CA ALA A 650 -27.89 30.53 -2.50
C ALA A 650 -27.14 31.00 -1.25
N TRP A 651 -26.67 32.26 -1.23
CA TRP A 651 -26.00 32.86 -0.07
C TRP A 651 -26.41 34.32 0.13
N ALA A 652 -26.55 34.73 1.39
CA ALA A 652 -26.87 36.10 1.75
C ALA A 652 -25.73 37.05 1.38
N THR A 653 -26.07 38.19 0.78
CA THR A 653 -25.14 39.26 0.39
C THR A 653 -25.16 40.45 1.37
N VAL A 654 -26.02 40.38 2.38
CA VAL A 654 -26.12 41.32 3.50
C VAL A 654 -25.43 40.76 4.74
N SER A 655 -25.29 41.57 5.80
CA SER A 655 -24.77 41.11 7.09
C SER A 655 -25.73 40.13 7.78
N ASP A 656 -25.20 39.26 8.65
CA ASP A 656 -25.97 38.16 9.25
C ASP A 656 -27.17 38.63 10.08
N ASP A 657 -27.12 39.85 10.64
CA ASP A 657 -28.20 40.49 11.41
C ASP A 657 -29.33 41.08 10.53
N GLN A 658 -29.08 41.21 9.21
CA GLN A 658 -30.03 41.78 8.25
C GLN A 658 -30.77 40.72 7.42
N PHE A 659 -30.42 39.45 7.63
CA PHE A 659 -31.00 38.30 6.94
C PHE A 659 -31.85 37.48 7.91
N ASP A 660 -33.11 37.25 7.56
CA ASP A 660 -34.00 36.34 8.29
C ASP A 660 -33.99 34.97 7.59
N PRO A 661 -33.34 33.93 8.17
CA PRO A 661 -33.29 32.60 7.55
C PRO A 661 -34.64 31.87 7.55
N GLU A 662 -35.61 32.28 8.39
CA GLU A 662 -36.96 31.70 8.41
C GLU A 662 -37.86 32.30 7.32
N HIS A 663 -37.60 33.55 6.93
CA HIS A 663 -38.33 34.27 5.88
C HIS A 663 -37.35 34.94 4.89
N PRO A 664 -36.60 34.16 4.10
CA PRO A 664 -35.53 34.68 3.25
C PRO A 664 -36.07 35.62 2.16
N ASP A 665 -35.50 36.83 2.11
CA ASP A 665 -35.81 37.85 1.12
C ASP A 665 -34.91 37.67 -0.13
N LYS A 666 -35.53 37.50 -1.30
CA LYS A 666 -34.82 37.26 -2.58
C LYS A 666 -33.88 38.40 -2.96
N ASP A 667 -34.13 39.63 -2.50
CA ASP A 667 -33.27 40.78 -2.79
C ASP A 667 -31.99 40.80 -1.93
N LYS A 668 -31.88 39.91 -0.94
CA LYS A 668 -30.77 39.87 0.03
C LYS A 668 -29.85 38.66 -0.14
N TYR A 669 -30.06 37.84 -1.17
CA TYR A 669 -29.19 36.70 -1.46
C TYR A 669 -28.95 36.57 -2.97
N GLU A 670 -27.81 35.99 -3.32
CA GLU A 670 -27.49 35.58 -4.69
C GLU A 670 -27.62 34.07 -4.84
N THR A 671 -27.78 33.59 -6.07
CA THR A 671 -27.90 32.15 -6.37
C THR A 671 -26.92 31.75 -7.46
N LEU A 672 -26.21 30.66 -7.21
CA LEU A 672 -25.33 29.97 -8.14
C LEU A 672 -25.98 28.64 -8.51
N ILE A 673 -26.44 28.53 -9.75
CA ILE A 673 -26.91 27.27 -10.32
C ILE A 673 -25.72 26.30 -10.36
N VAL A 674 -25.92 25.08 -9.87
CA VAL A 674 -24.92 24.00 -9.92
C VAL A 674 -25.47 22.90 -10.84
N PRO A 675 -25.06 22.86 -12.13
CA PRO A 675 -25.61 21.92 -13.10
C PRO A 675 -25.30 20.46 -12.79
N ASP A 676 -25.92 19.55 -13.55
CA ASP A 676 -25.57 18.12 -13.57
C ASP A 676 -24.05 17.92 -13.61
N MET A 677 -23.55 17.08 -12.70
CA MET A 677 -22.15 16.71 -12.64
C MET A 677 -21.21 17.91 -12.53
N ALA A 678 -21.60 18.93 -11.76
CA ALA A 678 -20.77 20.08 -11.41
C ALA A 678 -20.56 20.18 -9.89
N GLU A 679 -19.45 20.79 -9.48
CA GLU A 679 -19.19 21.19 -8.10
C GLU A 679 -19.08 22.71 -8.02
N HIS A 680 -19.45 23.29 -6.88
CA HIS A 680 -19.20 24.71 -6.61
C HIS A 680 -17.94 24.92 -5.77
N GLY A 681 -17.40 26.14 -5.81
CA GLY A 681 -16.29 26.56 -4.95
C GLY A 681 -16.73 27.14 -3.60
N PRO A 682 -15.79 27.57 -2.76
CA PRO A 682 -16.06 28.05 -1.41
C PRO A 682 -17.13 29.14 -1.33
N LEU A 683 -18.03 29.03 -0.34
CA LEU A 683 -19.02 30.07 0.02
C LEU A 683 -18.75 30.69 1.39
N TRP A 684 -17.86 30.09 2.20
CA TRP A 684 -17.44 30.67 3.46
C TRP A 684 -16.63 31.95 3.24
N ARG A 685 -16.58 32.79 4.27
CA ARG A 685 -15.81 34.03 4.26
C ARG A 685 -14.33 33.71 4.42
N THR A 686 -13.51 34.29 3.57
CA THR A 686 -12.04 34.21 3.66
C THR A 686 -11.43 35.56 4.00
N ASP A 687 -10.17 35.56 4.41
CA ASP A 687 -9.31 36.74 4.32
C ASP A 687 -8.97 37.07 2.85
N ARG A 688 -8.03 37.99 2.65
CA ARG A 688 -7.58 38.41 1.30
C ARG A 688 -6.76 37.34 0.57
N ASP A 689 -6.17 36.40 1.29
CA ASP A 689 -5.26 35.38 0.78
C ASP A 689 -5.91 33.99 0.67
N GLY A 690 -7.14 33.84 1.17
CA GLY A 690 -7.95 32.64 1.06
C GLY A 690 -8.02 31.81 2.35
N LEU A 691 -7.41 32.23 3.46
CA LEU A 691 -7.63 31.54 4.73
C LEU A 691 -9.08 31.72 5.18
N ALA A 692 -9.69 30.63 5.64
CA ALA A 692 -11.04 30.66 6.16
C ALA A 692 -11.11 31.52 7.44
N LYS A 693 -12.07 32.44 7.50
CA LYS A 693 -12.33 33.20 8.72
C LYS A 693 -12.93 32.30 9.78
N LEU A 694 -12.50 32.50 11.01
CA LEU A 694 -13.00 31.76 12.18
C LEU A 694 -13.85 32.68 13.05
N ARG A 695 -14.96 32.14 13.55
CA ARG A 695 -15.76 32.77 14.60
C ARG A 695 -15.12 32.56 15.96
N LYS A 696 -15.64 33.24 16.98
CA LYS A 696 -15.14 33.15 18.37
C LYS A 696 -15.27 31.75 18.98
N ASN A 697 -16.18 30.93 18.46
CA ASN A 697 -16.39 29.54 18.86
C ASN A 697 -15.64 28.54 17.96
N ASP A 698 -14.65 29.00 17.17
CA ASP A 698 -13.79 28.19 16.31
C ASP A 698 -14.50 27.48 15.15
N THR A 699 -15.69 27.95 14.77
CA THR A 699 -16.37 27.53 13.54
C THR A 699 -15.94 28.40 12.36
N ILE A 700 -15.80 27.78 11.19
CA ILE A 700 -15.64 28.50 9.92
C ILE A 700 -16.81 29.47 9.72
N ASP A 701 -16.50 30.71 9.35
CA ASP A 701 -17.50 31.77 9.21
C ASP A 701 -18.16 31.74 7.83
N TYR A 702 -19.41 31.29 7.76
CA TYR A 702 -20.27 31.35 6.59
C TYR A 702 -21.26 32.51 6.65
N PRO A 703 -21.62 33.12 5.51
CA PRO A 703 -22.90 33.81 5.42
C PRO A 703 -24.05 32.79 5.57
N TRP A 704 -25.27 33.26 5.81
CA TRP A 704 -26.45 32.40 5.64
C TRP A 704 -26.49 31.86 4.21
N HIS A 705 -26.63 30.54 4.04
CA HIS A 705 -26.69 29.89 2.74
C HIS A 705 -27.57 28.64 2.76
N ALA A 706 -28.03 28.20 1.58
CA ALA A 706 -28.86 27.01 1.40
C ALA A 706 -28.73 26.44 -0.02
N TRP A 707 -28.99 25.15 -0.18
CA TRP A 707 -29.41 24.61 -1.48
C TRP A 707 -30.88 24.97 -1.72
N ILE A 708 -31.21 25.47 -2.91
CA ILE A 708 -32.58 25.77 -3.34
C ILE A 708 -32.81 25.08 -4.68
N ALA A 709 -33.80 24.18 -4.73
CA ALA A 709 -34.23 23.56 -5.97
C ALA A 709 -34.96 24.58 -6.85
N GLY A 710 -34.90 24.40 -8.17
CA GLY A 710 -35.58 25.30 -9.11
C GLY A 710 -37.10 25.33 -8.91
N ASP A 711 -37.69 26.49 -9.18
CA ASP A 711 -39.14 26.70 -9.12
C ASP A 711 -39.87 25.85 -10.19
N GLY A 712 -41.10 25.42 -9.90
CA GLY A 712 -41.92 24.64 -10.83
C GLY A 712 -43.19 24.07 -10.17
N ASP A 713 -43.95 23.28 -10.92
CA ASP A 713 -45.13 22.56 -10.38
C ASP A 713 -44.67 21.28 -9.65
N PRO A 714 -44.91 21.13 -8.33
CA PRO A 714 -44.56 19.91 -7.60
C PRO A 714 -45.25 18.65 -8.14
N ALA A 715 -46.36 18.78 -8.90
CA ALA A 715 -46.99 17.65 -9.57
C ALA A 715 -46.12 17.09 -10.72
N ASP A 716 -45.23 17.90 -11.29
CA ASP A 716 -44.18 17.46 -12.20
C ASP A 716 -42.84 17.31 -11.46
N GLN A 717 -42.83 16.47 -10.43
CA GLN A 717 -41.69 16.32 -9.52
C GLN A 717 -40.39 15.95 -10.27
N ARG A 718 -39.30 16.60 -9.87
CA ARG A 718 -37.94 16.42 -10.38
C ARG A 718 -36.95 16.68 -9.25
N PHE A 719 -36.33 15.63 -8.71
CA PHE A 719 -35.40 15.76 -7.60
C PHE A 719 -34.02 16.26 -8.08
N ASP A 720 -33.52 17.28 -7.40
CA ASP A 720 -32.09 17.52 -7.30
C ASP A 720 -31.45 16.41 -6.45
N VAL A 721 -30.23 16.01 -6.81
CA VAL A 721 -29.42 15.04 -6.07
C VAL A 721 -27.99 15.56 -6.00
N TRP A 722 -27.46 15.76 -4.80
CA TRP A 722 -26.09 16.22 -4.60
C TRP A 722 -25.41 15.51 -3.42
N PHE A 723 -24.09 15.55 -3.42
CA PHE A 723 -23.26 15.09 -2.31
C PHE A 723 -22.53 16.27 -1.68
N VAL A 724 -22.49 16.30 -0.36
CA VAL A 724 -21.70 17.23 0.45
C VAL A 724 -20.36 16.59 0.76
N PHE A 725 -19.30 17.39 0.73
CA PHE A 725 -17.95 17.05 1.13
C PHE A 725 -17.53 18.00 2.26
N GLU A 726 -17.60 17.55 3.50
CA GLU A 726 -17.24 18.30 4.71
C GLU A 726 -15.76 18.10 5.02
N LEU A 727 -14.96 19.11 4.73
CA LEU A 727 -13.51 19.08 4.83
C LEU A 727 -13.05 19.81 6.10
N PRO A 728 -11.88 19.47 6.67
CA PRO A 728 -11.17 20.36 7.58
C PRO A 728 -10.92 21.75 6.94
N PRO A 729 -10.58 22.77 7.75
CA PRO A 729 -10.19 24.07 7.23
C PRO A 729 -9.10 23.96 6.17
N LEU A 730 -9.23 24.73 5.08
CA LEU A 730 -8.28 24.78 3.98
C LEU A 730 -8.10 26.21 3.47
N VAL A 731 -7.00 26.44 2.75
CA VAL A 731 -6.73 27.72 2.07
C VAL A 731 -7.43 27.70 0.70
N ALA A 732 -8.41 28.59 0.51
CA ALA A 732 -9.10 28.76 -0.75
C ALA A 732 -8.25 29.58 -1.75
N ARG A 733 -8.57 29.51 -3.04
CA ARG A 733 -7.99 30.45 -4.01
C ARG A 733 -8.52 31.87 -3.72
N ALA A 734 -7.66 32.87 -3.78
CA ALA A 734 -8.03 34.26 -3.56
C ALA A 734 -7.48 35.18 -4.66
N LYS A 735 -8.27 36.21 -5.01
CA LYS A 735 -7.93 37.19 -6.06
C LYS A 735 -6.63 37.95 -5.79
N PHE A 736 -6.32 38.27 -4.54
CA PHE A 736 -5.08 38.99 -4.21
C PHE A 736 -3.84 38.14 -4.48
N ALA A 737 -3.93 36.82 -4.29
CA ALA A 737 -2.89 35.89 -4.67
C ALA A 737 -2.78 35.72 -6.20
N GLU A 738 -3.80 36.05 -6.99
CA GLU A 738 -3.70 36.07 -8.47
C GLU A 738 -2.82 37.21 -9.00
N GLU A 739 -2.56 38.25 -8.20
CA GLU A 739 -1.54 39.26 -8.52
C GLU A 739 -0.11 38.68 -8.48
N ALA A 740 0.09 37.54 -7.81
CA ALA A 740 1.29 36.74 -7.96
C ALA A 740 1.22 36.01 -9.31
N GLN A 741 2.15 36.34 -10.21
CA GLN A 741 2.21 35.71 -11.52
C GLN A 741 2.46 34.21 -11.35
N LYS A 742 1.83 33.38 -12.19
CA LYS A 742 2.08 31.92 -12.23
C LYS A 742 3.58 31.65 -12.32
N PHE A 743 4.14 31.21 -11.20
CA PHE A 743 5.53 30.83 -11.09
C PHE A 743 5.65 29.32 -11.31
N ALA A 744 6.60 28.92 -12.16
CA ALA A 744 6.78 27.51 -12.50
C ALA A 744 7.41 26.77 -11.31
N SER A 745 6.78 25.69 -10.85
CA SER A 745 7.41 24.80 -9.88
C SER A 745 8.68 24.17 -10.46
N GLY A 746 9.65 23.87 -9.60
CA GLY A 746 10.93 23.29 -9.98
C GLY A 746 12.01 23.54 -8.94
N THR A 747 13.23 23.11 -9.25
CA THR A 747 14.40 23.32 -8.41
C THR A 747 15.12 24.61 -8.84
N TYR A 748 15.46 25.48 -7.89
CA TYR A 748 16.07 26.77 -8.13
C TYR A 748 17.20 27.05 -7.13
N ARG A 749 18.19 27.85 -7.53
CA ARG A 749 18.99 28.66 -6.60
C ARG A 749 18.28 30.00 -6.44
N ILE A 750 18.07 30.42 -5.20
CA ILE A 750 17.37 31.68 -4.88
C ILE A 750 18.43 32.70 -4.50
N ARG A 751 18.71 33.66 -5.39
CA ARG A 751 19.78 34.66 -5.23
C ARG A 751 19.19 36.00 -4.83
N HIS A 752 19.86 36.72 -3.93
CA HIS A 752 19.48 38.10 -3.62
C HIS A 752 19.89 39.06 -4.74
N ILE A 753 19.04 40.02 -5.15
CA ILE A 753 19.32 40.81 -6.36
C ILE A 753 20.60 41.66 -6.26
N SER A 754 20.88 42.18 -5.06
CA SER A 754 21.98 43.14 -4.84
C SER A 754 23.31 42.47 -4.46
N SER A 755 23.33 41.15 -4.39
CA SER A 755 24.54 40.38 -4.05
C SER A 755 24.68 39.12 -4.89
N ASN A 756 25.85 38.49 -4.84
CA ASN A 756 26.07 37.18 -5.46
C ASN A 756 25.73 36.01 -4.52
N TYR A 757 25.20 36.30 -3.34
CA TYR A 757 24.87 35.30 -2.34
C TYR A 757 23.46 34.72 -2.57
N THR A 758 23.32 33.46 -2.17
CA THR A 758 22.10 32.67 -2.29
C THR A 758 21.48 32.39 -0.94
N LEU A 759 20.17 32.18 -0.92
CA LEU A 759 19.43 31.69 0.22
C LEU A 759 19.92 30.29 0.60
N SER A 760 20.26 30.08 1.87
CA SER A 760 20.74 28.80 2.39
C SER A 760 20.15 28.52 3.77
N VAL A 761 20.05 27.24 4.12
CA VAL A 761 19.90 26.81 5.52
C VAL A 761 21.31 26.70 6.11
N GLU A 762 21.55 27.26 7.29
CA GLU A 762 22.88 27.28 7.92
C GLU A 762 23.51 25.87 7.96
N GLY A 763 24.63 25.70 7.25
CA GLY A 763 25.33 24.42 7.14
C GLY A 763 24.58 23.30 6.41
N GLY A 764 23.39 23.57 5.86
CA GLY A 764 22.49 22.55 5.33
C GLY A 764 21.90 21.65 6.41
N ASP A 765 21.84 22.12 7.67
CA ASP A 765 21.34 21.33 8.80
C ASP A 765 19.82 21.11 8.70
N SER A 766 19.38 19.89 9.00
CA SER A 766 17.98 19.45 8.97
C SER A 766 17.28 19.58 10.32
N THR A 767 17.96 20.12 11.33
CA THR A 767 17.39 20.43 12.64
C THR A 767 16.37 21.56 12.49
N ASP A 768 15.18 21.37 13.06
CA ASP A 768 14.13 22.40 13.03
C ASP A 768 14.59 23.68 13.72
N ASN A 769 14.17 24.81 13.16
CA ASN A 769 14.55 26.17 13.55
C ASN A 769 16.01 26.55 13.24
N THR A 770 16.68 25.83 12.34
CA THR A 770 18.01 26.23 11.86
C THR A 770 17.89 27.54 11.06
N PRO A 771 18.66 28.60 11.36
CA PRO A 771 18.55 29.88 10.67
C PRO A 771 18.74 29.80 9.14
N LEU A 772 17.96 30.59 8.38
CA LEU A 772 18.28 30.87 6.99
C LEU A 772 19.28 32.02 6.90
N LEU A 773 20.25 31.85 6.01
CA LEU A 773 21.32 32.80 5.77
C LEU A 773 21.36 33.20 4.29
N LEU A 774 22.06 34.30 4.06
CA LEU A 774 22.51 34.70 2.74
C LEU A 774 24.02 34.47 2.63
N ASP A 775 24.43 33.43 1.91
CA ASP A 775 25.83 32.99 1.79
C ASP A 775 26.19 32.45 0.38
N ASP A 776 27.40 31.92 0.22
CA ASP A 776 27.92 31.35 -1.04
C ASP A 776 27.76 29.82 -1.15
N ALA A 777 26.95 29.20 -0.28
CA ALA A 777 26.76 27.75 -0.27
C ALA A 777 26.01 27.22 -1.51
N ASN A 778 25.34 28.10 -2.28
CA ASN A 778 24.65 27.76 -3.53
C ASN A 778 23.66 26.59 -3.38
N GLN A 779 22.97 26.53 -2.24
CA GLN A 779 21.98 25.48 -1.97
C GLN A 779 20.79 25.61 -2.93
N LYS A 780 20.22 24.46 -3.31
CA LYS A 780 19.06 24.37 -4.19
C LYS A 780 17.77 24.29 -3.37
N TRP A 781 16.71 24.88 -3.91
CA TRP A 781 15.39 24.94 -3.31
C TRP A 781 14.37 24.39 -4.28
N ASP A 782 13.61 23.41 -3.85
CA ASP A 782 12.43 22.93 -4.54
C ASP A 782 11.26 23.87 -4.23
N VAL A 783 10.79 24.56 -5.27
CA VAL A 783 9.67 25.50 -5.21
C VAL A 783 8.45 24.79 -5.75
N SER A 784 7.46 24.56 -4.89
CA SER A 784 6.22 23.84 -5.23
C SER A 784 5.00 24.69 -4.91
N GLU A 785 4.00 24.68 -5.79
CA GLU A 785 2.74 25.40 -5.57
C GLU A 785 1.83 24.58 -4.65
N LEU A 786 1.30 25.20 -3.61
CA LEU A 786 0.31 24.60 -2.71
C LEU A 786 -1.00 24.35 -3.47
N ALA A 787 -1.45 23.10 -3.50
CA ALA A 787 -2.59 22.67 -4.32
C ALA A 787 -3.86 23.49 -4.05
N GLY A 788 -4.49 23.98 -5.12
CA GLY A 788 -5.70 24.80 -5.04
C GLY A 788 -5.45 26.29 -4.79
N THR A 789 -4.20 26.72 -4.60
CA THR A 789 -3.83 28.12 -4.34
C THR A 789 -2.78 28.62 -5.35
N HIS A 790 -2.27 29.83 -5.14
CA HIS A 790 -1.10 30.38 -5.86
C HIS A 790 0.09 30.64 -4.92
N PHE A 791 0.05 30.07 -3.71
CA PHE A 791 1.16 30.11 -2.78
C PHE A 791 2.17 29.01 -3.09
N HIS A 792 3.43 29.27 -2.72
CA HIS A 792 4.53 28.35 -2.92
C HIS A 792 5.17 27.98 -1.59
N ILE A 793 5.57 26.71 -1.49
CA ILE A 793 6.45 26.21 -0.44
C ILE A 793 7.86 26.16 -1.02
N LEU A 794 8.83 26.70 -0.28
CA LEU A 794 10.25 26.69 -0.62
C LEU A 794 10.97 25.66 0.25
N THR A 795 11.28 24.49 -0.29
CA THR A 795 11.94 23.40 0.45
C THR A 795 13.40 23.29 0.07
N ASN A 796 14.30 23.33 1.04
CA ASN A 796 15.73 23.19 0.80
C ASN A 796 16.08 21.76 0.39
N GLY A 797 16.77 21.59 -0.74
CA GLY A 797 17.11 20.28 -1.29
C GLY A 797 18.20 19.53 -0.50
N THR A 798 18.98 20.23 0.34
CA THR A 798 20.02 19.60 1.18
C THR A 798 19.44 19.12 2.51
N SER A 799 18.71 19.99 3.21
CA SER A 799 18.19 19.69 4.56
C SER A 799 16.79 19.09 4.57
N GLY A 800 16.04 19.25 3.48
CA GLY A 800 14.61 18.92 3.40
C GLY A 800 13.70 19.92 4.14
N SER A 801 14.25 21.00 4.71
CA SER A 801 13.50 21.97 5.50
C SER A 801 12.80 23.01 4.63
N ALA A 802 11.56 23.36 4.96
CA ALA A 802 10.85 24.49 4.37
C ALA A 802 11.33 25.82 4.95
N ALA A 803 11.40 26.87 4.12
CA ALA A 803 11.62 28.24 4.58
C ALA A 803 10.40 28.71 5.37
N THR A 804 10.57 28.88 6.68
CA THR A 804 9.49 29.08 7.65
C THR A 804 9.78 30.28 8.54
N VAL A 805 8.81 31.17 8.75
CA VAL A 805 8.94 32.29 9.70
C VAL A 805 8.80 31.76 11.12
N ALA A 806 9.77 32.04 11.98
CA ALA A 806 9.71 31.69 13.39
C ALA A 806 8.52 32.42 14.05
N TRP A 807 7.80 31.78 14.98
CA TRP A 807 6.68 32.44 15.66
C TRP A 807 7.15 33.50 16.69
N PRO A 808 6.46 34.65 16.84
CA PRO A 808 5.24 35.10 16.16
C PRO A 808 5.48 35.78 14.81
N LEU A 809 4.43 35.92 14.00
CA LEU A 809 4.49 36.60 12.71
C LEU A 809 4.54 38.13 12.86
N GLU A 810 5.75 38.69 12.97
CA GLU A 810 5.96 40.13 13.12
C GLU A 810 7.12 40.68 12.29
N ASP A 811 7.18 42.00 12.17
CA ASP A 811 8.21 42.73 11.41
C ASP A 811 9.59 42.54 12.06
N GLY A 812 10.58 42.11 11.29
CA GLY A 812 11.93 41.80 11.77
C GLY A 812 12.15 40.35 12.19
N GLN A 813 11.11 39.50 12.14
CA GLN A 813 11.18 38.13 12.62
C GLN A 813 12.06 37.23 11.73
N GLU A 814 12.78 36.30 12.35
CA GLU A 814 13.70 35.41 11.63
C GLU A 814 12.98 34.36 10.77
N VAL A 815 13.61 34.00 9.65
CA VAL A 815 13.23 32.86 8.83
C VAL A 815 14.20 31.71 9.09
N VAL A 816 13.63 30.53 9.30
CA VAL A 816 14.32 29.31 9.71
C VAL A 816 13.91 28.13 8.82
N GLY A 817 14.77 27.13 8.75
CA GLY A 817 14.48 25.85 8.14
C GLY A 817 13.69 25.01 9.13
N SER A 818 12.49 24.60 8.76
CA SER A 818 11.67 23.66 9.55
C SER A 818 11.09 22.55 8.68
N ARG A 819 11.04 21.33 9.22
CA ARG A 819 10.26 20.20 8.69
C ARG A 819 8.92 20.04 9.40
N THR A 820 8.61 20.94 10.33
CA THR A 820 7.37 20.99 11.12
C THR A 820 6.67 22.35 10.91
N PRO A 821 6.04 22.57 9.74
CA PRO A 821 5.34 23.82 9.49
C PRO A 821 4.13 24.00 10.40
N ALA A 822 3.68 25.24 10.57
CA ALA A 822 2.41 25.53 11.23
C ALA A 822 1.23 24.97 10.41
N ARG A 823 0.09 24.70 11.07
CA ARG A 823 -1.13 24.21 10.39
C ARG A 823 -1.53 25.18 9.25
N LEU A 824 -2.00 24.63 8.13
CA LEU A 824 -2.30 25.37 6.89
C LEU A 824 -1.09 26.09 6.28
N ASP A 825 0.13 25.73 6.70
CA ASP A 825 1.38 26.31 6.22
C ASP A 825 1.42 27.85 6.35
N VAL A 826 0.77 28.39 7.40
CA VAL A 826 0.63 29.86 7.60
C VAL A 826 1.96 30.58 7.83
N THR A 827 3.01 29.84 8.21
CA THR A 827 4.36 30.39 8.41
C THR A 827 5.34 30.02 7.30
N SER A 828 4.92 29.20 6.32
CA SER A 828 5.79 28.59 5.30
C SER A 828 5.25 28.74 3.87
N SER A 829 4.11 29.38 3.68
CA SER A 829 3.48 29.65 2.38
C SER A 829 3.76 31.06 1.88
N TRP A 830 4.27 31.15 0.65
CA TRP A 830 4.78 32.39 0.08
C TRP A 830 4.12 32.74 -1.25
N ALA A 831 3.63 33.97 -1.39
CA ALA A 831 3.22 34.53 -2.68
C ALA A 831 4.43 35.14 -3.40
N LEU A 832 4.63 34.77 -4.66
CA LEU A 832 5.76 35.24 -5.48
C LEU A 832 5.29 36.36 -6.43
N LYS A 833 5.52 37.62 -6.03
CA LYS A 833 5.11 38.79 -6.80
C LYS A 833 6.25 39.28 -7.71
N PRO A 834 6.08 39.32 -9.04
CA PRO A 834 7.12 39.83 -9.93
C PRO A 834 7.30 41.34 -9.73
N VAL A 835 8.55 41.79 -9.58
CA VAL A 835 8.92 43.22 -9.49
C VAL A 835 9.76 43.67 -10.69
N SER A 836 10.42 42.75 -11.41
CA SER A 836 11.09 42.98 -12.69
C SER A 836 11.14 41.70 -13.53
N HIS A 837 11.83 41.71 -14.68
CA HIS A 837 11.84 40.58 -15.63
C HIS A 837 12.22 39.23 -14.99
N ASP A 838 13.09 39.24 -13.97
CA ASP A 838 13.62 38.03 -13.31
C ASP A 838 13.66 38.15 -11.78
N ALA A 839 13.08 39.19 -11.20
CA ALA A 839 13.11 39.42 -9.75
C ALA A 839 11.71 39.41 -9.14
N TYR A 840 11.63 38.84 -7.95
CA TYR A 840 10.39 38.62 -7.21
C TYR A 840 10.51 39.15 -5.79
N GLU A 841 9.40 39.66 -5.29
CA GLU A 841 9.14 39.84 -3.87
C GLU A 841 8.44 38.57 -3.34
N ILE A 842 8.89 38.07 -2.19
CA ILE A 842 8.41 36.81 -1.60
C ILE A 842 7.62 37.15 -0.34
N ARG A 843 6.29 37.21 -0.43
CA ARG A 843 5.40 37.66 0.65
C ARG A 843 4.78 36.48 1.41
N LEU A 844 4.77 36.54 2.73
CA LEU A 844 4.12 35.53 3.57
C LEU A 844 2.59 35.66 3.53
N ILE A 845 1.88 34.53 3.48
CA ILE A 845 0.42 34.42 3.56
C ILE A 845 -0.17 35.18 4.76
N ASP A 846 -1.34 35.79 4.57
CA ASP A 846 -2.11 36.59 5.55
C ASP A 846 -1.34 37.76 6.19
N THR A 847 -0.24 38.19 5.57
CA THR A 847 0.57 39.31 6.07
C THR A 847 1.07 40.20 4.93
N ASP A 848 1.53 41.41 5.28
CA ASP A 848 2.31 42.29 4.39
C ASP A 848 3.82 42.12 4.61
N LEU A 849 4.23 41.00 5.21
CA LEU A 849 5.62 40.71 5.52
C LEU A 849 6.27 39.98 4.35
N VAL A 850 7.44 40.45 3.92
CA VAL A 850 8.18 39.92 2.78
C VAL A 850 9.57 39.46 3.21
N LEU A 851 10.08 38.44 2.52
CA LEU A 851 11.42 37.90 2.76
C LEU A 851 12.47 38.98 2.51
N SER A 852 13.27 39.26 3.54
CA SER A 852 14.23 40.35 3.58
C SER A 852 15.55 39.89 4.20
N VAL A 853 16.59 40.68 4.01
CA VAL A 853 17.93 40.42 4.56
C VAL A 853 18.18 41.39 5.70
N ALA A 854 18.53 40.87 6.88
CA ALA A 854 18.95 41.68 8.02
C ALA A 854 20.37 42.21 7.83
N ASP A 855 20.73 43.24 8.62
CA ASP A 855 22.12 43.68 8.71
C ASP A 855 23.04 42.54 9.17
N ALA A 856 24.31 42.59 8.74
CA ALA A 856 25.27 41.56 9.10
C ALA A 856 25.48 41.53 10.63
N ASP A 857 25.44 40.34 11.21
CA ASP A 857 25.69 40.15 12.63
C ASP A 857 27.17 40.39 12.98
N ALA A 858 27.52 40.33 14.27
CA ALA A 858 28.90 40.50 14.73
C ALA A 858 29.90 39.50 14.15
N ARG A 859 29.42 38.42 13.50
CA ARG A 859 30.21 37.38 12.82
C ARG A 859 30.18 37.54 11.29
N GLY A 860 29.60 38.63 10.77
CA GLY A 860 29.48 38.91 9.35
C GLY A 860 28.41 38.10 8.62
N LYS A 861 27.60 37.31 9.34
CA LYS A 861 26.52 36.52 8.75
C LYS A 861 25.29 37.39 8.54
N ARG A 862 24.70 37.31 7.35
CA ARG A 862 23.46 38.00 7.01
C ARG A 862 22.30 37.04 7.20
N ARG A 863 21.54 37.22 8.27
CA ARG A 863 20.33 36.44 8.55
C ARG A 863 19.20 36.86 7.62
N VAL A 864 18.33 35.91 7.32
CA VAL A 864 17.10 36.16 6.58
C VAL A 864 15.97 36.36 7.57
N ILE A 865 15.21 37.43 7.37
CA ILE A 865 14.08 37.85 8.21
C ILE A 865 12.87 38.10 7.31
N VAL A 866 11.73 38.34 7.92
CA VAL A 866 10.61 39.00 7.24
C VAL A 866 10.52 40.45 7.68
N ALA A 867 10.17 41.33 6.75
CA ALA A 867 9.96 42.75 7.03
C ALA A 867 8.79 43.30 6.23
N LYS A 868 8.21 44.43 6.65
CA LYS A 868 7.19 45.13 5.85
C LYS A 868 7.73 45.51 4.47
N THR A 869 6.89 45.40 3.44
CA THR A 869 7.24 45.80 2.07
C THR A 869 7.83 47.22 2.02
N SER A 870 8.94 47.34 1.31
CA SER A 870 9.68 48.57 1.04
C SER A 870 10.21 48.51 -0.39
N ASP A 871 10.42 49.66 -1.03
CA ASP A 871 10.93 49.69 -2.42
C ASP A 871 12.46 49.43 -2.51
N SER A 872 13.01 48.73 -1.53
CA SER A 872 14.45 48.49 -1.39
C SER A 872 14.90 47.22 -2.12
N ASP A 873 16.14 47.22 -2.62
CA ASP A 873 16.76 46.02 -3.18
C ASP A 873 16.97 44.90 -2.13
N GLY A 874 16.79 45.21 -0.84
CA GLY A 874 16.87 44.25 0.27
C GLY A 874 15.82 43.13 0.22
N GLN A 875 14.73 43.32 -0.52
CA GLN A 875 13.56 42.43 -0.55
C GLN A 875 13.32 41.75 -1.91
N ARG A 876 14.30 41.84 -2.82
CA ARG A 876 14.16 41.36 -4.21
C ARG A 876 15.04 40.14 -4.46
N TRP A 877 14.43 39.09 -5.01
CA TRP A 877 15.03 37.76 -5.16
C TRP A 877 14.94 37.25 -6.60
N VAL A 878 16.00 36.62 -7.09
CA VAL A 878 16.10 36.03 -8.42
C VAL A 878 16.10 34.51 -8.30
N PHE A 879 15.29 33.84 -9.09
CA PHE A 879 15.19 32.37 -9.11
C PHE A 879 15.93 31.82 -10.33
N GLU A 880 17.06 31.15 -10.09
CA GLU A 880 17.93 30.59 -11.13
C GLU A 880 17.76 29.07 -11.20
N LYS A 881 17.31 28.54 -12.34
CA LYS A 881 17.14 27.08 -12.54
C LYS A 881 18.46 26.30 -12.53
#